data_AF-A0A1Q6HQD6-F1
#
_entry.id   AF-A0A1Q6HQD6-F1
#
_cell.length_a   1.000
_cell.length_b   1.000
_cell.length_c   1.000
_cell.angle_alpha   90.00
_cell.angle_beta   90.00
_cell.angle_gamma   90.00
#
_symmetry.space_group_name_H-M   'P 1'
#
loop_
_entity.id
_entity.type
_entity.pdbx_description
1 polymer ?
#
loop_
_entity_poly.entity_id
_entity_poly.type
_entity_poly.pdbx_seq_one_letter_code
_entity_poly.pdbx_strand_id
1 'polypeptide(L)'
;MKKLIIGAASLMLCAGLQAQDFKINPSGYFENHGANVMVFSDVYPEGHQGGVTLVLNGNRRTAGGDVRFEISQGQWQGLPKMRKRVVDEAANEIRVTLSYPDSAKHMAGFNPMIYPDFAFGYTIKVKGEKDYLVLTVDLDRPVPERFAGKLGFNLELVPSTLLGKPWIMDNQTGVFPHQAMGPTMKQTSNMEHIGDFNPKGKASLDQLLLDRKTYNPMIADDIVSAPLAVGKQFVLNPQDELAKIMIESEKGDLMLYDGRINHNNGWFVLRSEFPAGTKGDAVKWIIRPTVTKEWRYAPVVQTSQVGYHPGQKKVAVIELDKRDTDFRQPALYRIAADGRKLVKQQAAKDWGDFQRYHYLQFDFTEITEEGLYQVMYGDAASPVFRIAKDVWDKGIWQAEVEYFLPVQMCHMRVNEKYRVWHDFCHQDDARMAQTNINHIDGYSQGPSTLCKYQPGDLVPGLNVGGWHDAGDYDLRVESQAGEAYILAMACENFGAYWDETSIDFEKRIVEIHQPDGKNDLLQQVENGALTVVAGWKALGRLYRGILCPTVRQYAHLGDASAHTDHVSGTADDRWVFTEDNPGRELQVAAWLAGISRVLKGHNDTLAADCLEIARELFKITRCDNNWILTTKVHAAVELYLATKEAGYRDFVLQQQDFICKNIRQTGWFIGRFDQAVGNVRFSKAIRKALPELQAMYQEYSSKTPYGVPHDRGNRSSGSWEPQHLGYNYCYLHAAYPDLFTPDYIFNAVQYLLGMHPGRNQAAFVTGVGAETMKAAYGVNRADWSYIPGGVSPGTNLIRPDLPELLHFPFLWQEGEYCLGGHATWFMYMVLASNKILNCNE
;
A
#
# COMPACT_ATOMS: atom_id res chain seq x y z
N MET A 1 -68.23 -1.13 58.03
CA MET A 1 -67.27 -0.35 57.22
C MET A 1 -65.85 -0.81 57.52
N LYS A 2 -65.19 -1.53 56.61
CA LYS A 2 -63.74 -1.53 56.35
C LYS A 2 -63.45 -2.61 55.29
N LYS A 3 -63.01 -2.16 54.11
CA LYS A 3 -62.44 -2.99 53.04
C LYS A 3 -61.08 -3.50 53.53
N LEU A 4 -60.77 -4.78 53.33
CA LEU A 4 -59.41 -5.31 53.40
C LEU A 4 -59.01 -5.75 51.99
N ILE A 5 -58.10 -4.99 51.40
CA ILE A 5 -57.39 -5.31 50.16
C ILE A 5 -56.07 -5.94 50.60
N ILE A 6 -55.79 -7.18 50.20
CA ILE A 6 -54.47 -7.80 50.32
C ILE A 6 -53.81 -7.68 48.95
N GLY A 7 -52.78 -6.84 48.85
CA GLY A 7 -52.01 -6.60 47.65
C GLY A 7 -51.00 -7.72 47.38
N ALA A 8 -50.89 -8.11 46.11
CA ALA A 8 -49.76 -8.87 45.59
C ALA A 8 -48.62 -7.89 45.28
N ALA A 9 -47.46 -8.10 45.90
CA ALA A 9 -46.23 -7.38 45.60
C ALA A 9 -45.56 -8.01 44.38
N SER A 10 -45.53 -7.29 43.26
CA SER A 10 -44.67 -7.61 42.12
C SER A 10 -43.25 -7.13 42.42
N LEU A 11 -42.29 -8.05 42.55
CA LEU A 11 -40.87 -7.72 42.44
C LEU A 11 -40.58 -7.23 41.02
N MET A 12 -40.44 -5.93 40.84
CA MET A 12 -39.71 -5.39 39.69
C MET A 12 -38.22 -5.63 39.94
N LEU A 13 -37.62 -6.56 39.20
CA LEU A 13 -36.18 -6.53 38.97
C LEU A 13 -35.88 -5.25 38.17
N CYS A 14 -35.36 -4.23 38.85
CA CYS A 14 -34.63 -3.16 38.19
C CYS A 14 -33.35 -3.75 37.60
N ALA A 15 -33.42 -4.19 36.33
CA ALA A 15 -32.22 -4.30 35.52
C ALA A 15 -31.62 -2.89 35.45
N GLY A 16 -30.50 -2.68 36.12
CA GLY A 16 -29.78 -1.41 36.08
C GLY A 16 -29.47 -1.07 34.63
N LEU A 17 -30.04 0.02 34.12
CA LEU A 17 -29.60 0.68 32.90
C LEU A 17 -28.11 1.01 33.07
N GLN A 18 -27.22 0.23 32.46
CA GLN A 18 -25.83 0.64 32.33
C GLN A 18 -25.81 1.95 31.53
N ALA A 19 -25.26 2.99 32.15
CA ALA A 19 -24.96 4.26 31.50
C ALA A 19 -23.97 4.03 30.34
N GLN A 20 -24.14 4.77 29.25
CA GLN A 20 -23.25 4.72 28.09
C GLN A 20 -21.92 5.35 28.49
N ASP A 21 -20.91 4.53 28.75
CA ASP A 21 -19.62 5.04 29.21
C ASP A 21 -18.50 4.63 28.23
N PHE A 22 -17.68 5.58 27.80
CA PHE A 22 -16.41 5.28 27.16
C PHE A 22 -15.49 4.61 28.18
N LYS A 23 -15.12 3.36 27.92
CA LYS A 23 -14.16 2.59 28.73
C LYS A 23 -13.02 2.08 27.87
N ILE A 24 -11.82 2.07 28.42
CA ILE A 24 -10.68 1.40 27.78
C ILE A 24 -10.95 -0.11 27.76
N ASN A 25 -10.91 -0.71 26.58
CA ASN A 25 -11.09 -2.15 26.37
C ASN A 25 -9.73 -2.90 26.45
N PRO A 26 -9.73 -4.24 26.44
CA PRO A 26 -8.49 -5.03 26.50
C PRO A 26 -7.52 -4.81 25.33
N SER A 27 -7.99 -4.27 24.20
CA SER A 27 -7.15 -3.86 23.07
C SER A 27 -6.49 -2.50 23.28
N GLY A 28 -6.75 -1.84 24.42
CA GLY A 28 -6.07 -0.63 24.86
C GLY A 28 -6.58 0.66 24.23
N TYR A 29 -7.84 0.71 23.79
CA TYR A 29 -8.51 1.92 23.27
C TYR A 29 -9.88 2.13 23.89
N PHE A 30 -10.43 3.35 23.81
CA PHE A 30 -11.76 3.65 24.36
C PHE A 30 -12.86 3.07 23.47
N GLU A 31 -13.82 2.40 24.07
CA GLU A 31 -14.98 1.81 23.40
C GLU A 31 -16.27 2.20 24.11
N ASN A 32 -17.28 2.54 23.32
CA ASN A 32 -18.68 2.67 23.74
C ASN A 32 -19.56 2.21 22.57
N HIS A 33 -19.90 0.91 22.57
CA HIS A 33 -20.60 0.25 21.46
C HIS A 33 -19.91 0.53 20.10
N GLY A 34 -20.62 1.12 19.14
CA GLY A 34 -20.07 1.43 17.81
C GLY A 34 -19.08 2.59 17.76
N ALA A 35 -18.83 3.30 18.87
CA ALA A 35 -17.85 4.37 18.93
C ALA A 35 -16.54 3.88 19.56
N ASN A 36 -15.45 3.94 18.79
CA ASN A 36 -14.11 3.59 19.25
C ASN A 36 -13.16 4.80 19.11
N VAL A 37 -12.33 5.04 20.12
CA VAL A 37 -11.32 6.11 20.09
C VAL A 37 -9.95 5.53 20.42
N MET A 38 -9.13 5.40 19.38
CA MET A 38 -7.73 4.97 19.48
C MET A 38 -6.85 6.18 19.73
N VAL A 39 -5.98 6.09 20.73
CA VAL A 39 -5.05 7.17 21.11
C VAL A 39 -3.64 6.63 20.97
N PHE A 40 -2.98 6.97 19.87
CA PHE A 40 -1.64 6.54 19.46
C PHE A 40 -1.46 5.02 19.51
N SER A 41 -2.46 4.27 19.05
CA SER A 41 -2.38 2.82 18.88
C SER A 41 -1.47 2.41 17.72
N ASP A 42 -1.35 3.29 16.71
CA ASP A 42 -0.34 3.32 15.67
C ASP A 42 0.34 4.70 15.62
N VAL A 43 1.47 4.76 14.92
CA VAL A 43 2.24 5.99 14.68
C VAL A 43 2.79 5.93 13.26
N TYR A 44 2.01 6.45 12.31
CA TYR A 44 2.39 6.58 10.92
C TYR A 44 1.68 7.78 10.27
N PRO A 45 1.97 8.99 10.75
CA PRO A 45 1.25 10.20 10.35
C PRO A 45 1.45 10.55 8.88
N GLU A 46 2.54 10.13 8.23
CA GLU A 46 2.72 10.26 6.78
C GLU A 46 1.62 9.57 5.96
N GLY A 47 1.02 8.50 6.50
CA GLY A 47 -0.14 7.80 5.92
C GLY A 47 -1.47 8.15 6.57
N HIS A 48 -1.56 9.31 7.24
CA HIS A 48 -2.71 9.75 8.05
C HIS A 48 -3.15 8.73 9.11
N GLN A 49 -2.20 8.06 9.77
CA GLN A 49 -2.43 7.05 10.80
C GLN A 49 -1.77 7.43 12.13
N GLY A 50 -2.49 7.26 13.23
CA GLY A 50 -2.04 7.63 14.58
C GLY A 50 -2.80 8.79 15.19
N GLY A 51 -2.20 9.39 16.22
CA GLY A 51 -2.81 10.47 16.99
C GLY A 51 -4.06 10.02 17.76
N VAL A 52 -5.14 10.79 17.69
CA VAL A 52 -6.47 10.50 18.20
C VAL A 52 -7.40 10.13 17.03
N THR A 53 -7.58 8.84 16.81
CA THR A 53 -8.42 8.29 15.74
C THR A 53 -9.81 7.96 16.28
N LEU A 54 -10.85 8.52 15.67
CA LEU A 54 -12.25 8.22 16.00
C LEU A 54 -12.87 7.35 14.92
N VAL A 55 -13.39 6.19 15.33
CA VAL A 55 -14.12 5.26 14.48
C VAL A 55 -15.56 5.18 14.98
N LEU A 56 -16.52 5.53 14.13
CA LEU A 56 -17.94 5.38 14.43
C LEU A 56 -18.53 4.35 13.47
N ASN A 57 -19.10 3.29 14.02
CA ASN A 57 -19.87 2.29 13.31
C ASN A 57 -19.08 1.71 12.11
N GLY A 58 -17.81 1.33 12.37
CA GLY A 58 -16.89 0.77 11.38
C GLY A 58 -16.25 1.79 10.41
N ASN A 59 -16.51 3.09 10.57
CA ASN A 59 -15.95 4.15 9.74
C ASN A 59 -14.97 5.02 10.52
N ARG A 60 -13.71 5.11 10.08
CA ARG A 60 -12.82 6.16 10.56
C ARG A 60 -13.35 7.52 10.12
N ARG A 61 -13.56 8.41 11.09
CA ARG A 61 -14.07 9.77 10.88
C ARG A 61 -12.97 10.79 11.04
N THR A 62 -12.05 10.54 11.96
CA THR A 62 -10.90 11.39 12.22
C THR A 62 -9.66 10.55 12.43
N ALA A 63 -8.51 11.14 12.14
CA ALA A 63 -7.18 10.66 12.49
C ALA A 63 -6.28 11.88 12.75
N GLY A 64 -4.97 11.67 12.87
CA GLY A 64 -4.11 12.73 13.41
C GLY A 64 -4.54 13.04 14.84
N GLY A 65 -4.26 14.22 15.39
CA GLY A 65 -4.55 14.52 16.80
C GLY A 65 -3.25 14.67 17.59
N ASP A 66 -2.43 15.62 17.17
CA ASP A 66 -1.16 15.97 17.79
C ASP A 66 -0.81 17.44 17.55
N VAL A 67 0.30 17.90 18.13
CA VAL A 67 0.78 19.28 17.96
C VAL A 67 1.50 19.40 16.63
N ARG A 68 1.20 20.46 15.85
CA ARG A 68 1.79 20.78 14.54
C ARG A 68 2.22 22.23 14.45
N PHE A 69 3.23 22.51 13.62
CA PHE A 69 3.63 23.87 13.23
C PHE A 69 2.82 24.42 12.05
N GLU A 70 2.14 23.52 11.33
CA GLU A 70 1.41 23.81 10.12
C GLU A 70 -0.10 23.63 10.35
N ILE A 71 -0.90 24.45 9.66
CA ILE A 71 -2.37 24.38 9.73
C ILE A 71 -2.86 23.05 9.14
N SER A 72 -2.30 22.67 8.00
CA SER A 72 -2.50 21.38 7.36
C SER A 72 -1.13 20.80 7.08
N GLN A 73 -0.91 19.56 7.51
CA GLN A 73 0.38 18.94 7.32
C GLN A 73 0.46 18.20 5.98
N GLY A 74 1.57 18.35 5.27
CA GLY A 74 1.96 17.52 4.13
C GLY A 74 2.98 16.44 4.49
N GLN A 75 3.22 15.53 3.55
CA GLN A 75 4.10 14.37 3.68
C GLN A 75 5.56 14.71 4.06
N TRP A 76 6.06 15.88 3.65
CA TRP A 76 7.46 16.30 3.84
C TRP A 76 7.68 17.30 5.00
N GLN A 77 6.64 17.57 5.80
CA GLN A 77 6.74 18.50 6.95
C GLN A 77 7.10 17.77 8.26
N GLY A 78 7.59 18.52 9.24
CA GLY A 78 8.13 17.99 10.49
C GLY A 78 7.08 17.30 11.38
N LEU A 79 7.37 16.07 11.78
CA LEU A 79 6.50 15.25 12.63
C LEU A 79 6.98 15.19 14.10
N PRO A 80 6.08 15.12 15.08
CA PRO A 80 6.49 14.88 16.45
C PRO A 80 7.03 13.46 16.60
N LYS A 81 7.98 13.30 17.50
CA LYS A 81 8.44 11.98 17.94
C LYS A 81 7.63 11.52 19.14
N MET A 82 6.90 10.42 18.99
CA MET A 82 6.31 9.75 20.15
C MET A 82 7.43 9.20 21.05
N ARG A 83 7.37 9.51 22.35
CA ARG A 83 8.33 9.07 23.36
C ARG A 83 7.78 7.96 24.23
N LYS A 84 6.55 8.14 24.72
CA LYS A 84 5.92 7.20 25.64
C LYS A 84 4.41 7.24 25.47
N ARG A 85 3.79 6.07 25.55
CA ARG A 85 2.34 5.89 25.70
C ARG A 85 2.08 5.11 26.97
N VAL A 86 1.11 5.55 27.77
CA VAL A 86 0.67 4.91 29.00
C VAL A 86 -0.84 4.74 28.92
N VAL A 87 -1.31 3.51 29.07
CA VAL A 87 -2.73 3.18 29.19
C VAL A 87 -2.99 2.89 30.66
N ASP A 88 -3.88 3.66 31.28
CA ASP A 88 -4.31 3.48 32.66
C ASP A 88 -5.80 3.15 32.67
N GLU A 89 -6.11 1.84 32.62
CA GLU A 89 -7.47 1.33 32.62
C GLU A 89 -8.23 1.71 33.90
N ALA A 90 -7.54 1.75 35.04
CA ALA A 90 -8.15 2.09 36.33
C ALA A 90 -8.57 3.56 36.39
N ALA A 91 -7.74 4.46 35.85
CA ALA A 91 -8.06 5.88 35.72
C ALA A 91 -8.93 6.20 34.49
N ASN A 92 -9.17 5.22 33.60
CA ASN A 92 -9.82 5.37 32.30
C ASN A 92 -9.15 6.49 31.46
N GLU A 93 -7.82 6.51 31.46
CA GLU A 93 -6.99 7.55 30.83
C GLU A 93 -5.91 6.93 29.93
N ILE A 94 -5.67 7.54 28.78
CA ILE A 94 -4.50 7.28 27.94
C ILE A 94 -3.66 8.55 27.87
N ARG A 95 -2.37 8.42 28.19
CA ARG A 95 -1.40 9.51 28.21
C ARG A 95 -0.26 9.26 27.24
N VAL A 96 0.03 10.24 26.39
CA VAL A 96 1.09 10.14 25.38
C VAL A 96 2.03 11.33 25.51
N THR A 97 3.32 11.04 25.67
CA THR A 97 4.38 12.05 25.67
C THR A 97 5.07 12.05 24.32
N LEU A 98 5.18 13.23 23.72
CA LEU A 98 5.80 13.48 22.43
C LEU A 98 6.83 14.60 22.54
N SER A 99 7.65 14.77 21.50
CA SER A 99 8.59 15.89 21.43
C SER A 99 8.80 16.36 20.00
N TYR A 100 9.14 17.63 19.86
CA TYR A 100 9.76 18.19 18.67
C TYR A 100 11.22 18.55 18.96
N PRO A 101 12.13 18.39 17.98
CA PRO A 101 11.95 17.67 16.70
C PRO A 101 12.04 16.14 16.86
N ASP A 102 11.81 15.37 15.78
CA ASP A 102 12.53 14.12 15.57
C ASP A 102 13.87 14.40 14.89
N SER A 103 14.90 14.66 15.69
CA SER A 103 16.26 14.95 15.19
C SER A 103 16.80 13.92 14.20
N ALA A 104 16.36 12.66 14.26
CA ALA A 104 16.84 11.63 13.33
C ALA A 104 16.32 11.82 11.89
N LYS A 105 15.23 12.57 11.71
CA LYS A 105 14.64 12.88 10.40
C LYS A 105 15.03 14.27 9.88
N HIS A 106 15.65 15.11 10.71
CA HIS A 106 16.07 16.43 10.26
C HIS A 106 17.22 16.29 9.24
N MET A 107 17.00 16.74 8.00
CA MET A 107 17.99 16.70 6.92
C MET A 107 18.56 15.29 6.61
N ALA A 108 17.83 14.23 6.98
CA ALA A 108 18.26 12.84 6.84
C ALA A 108 17.08 11.85 6.82
N GLY A 109 17.34 10.62 6.38
CA GLY A 109 16.39 9.51 6.39
C GLY A 109 15.77 9.26 5.03
N PHE A 110 14.68 8.47 5.00
CA PHE A 110 14.00 8.08 3.76
C PHE A 110 13.43 9.31 3.02
N ASN A 111 12.65 10.13 3.72
CA ASN A 111 12.22 11.45 3.26
C ASN A 111 12.73 12.49 4.26
N PRO A 112 13.84 13.19 3.96
CA PRO A 112 14.39 14.24 4.82
C PRO A 112 13.35 15.31 5.15
N MET A 113 13.29 15.71 6.42
CA MET A 113 12.38 16.75 6.91
C MET A 113 13.15 17.96 7.42
N ILE A 114 12.49 19.12 7.44
CA ILE A 114 13.03 20.36 8.02
C ILE A 114 12.21 20.70 9.25
N TYR A 115 12.89 20.97 10.36
CA TYR A 115 12.26 21.27 11.65
C TYR A 115 12.51 22.72 12.04
N PRO A 116 11.48 23.45 12.49
CA PRO A 116 11.66 24.82 12.97
C PRO A 116 12.43 24.85 14.30
N ASP A 117 13.18 25.93 14.55
CA ASP A 117 14.06 26.16 15.71
C ASP A 117 13.27 26.35 17.02
N PHE A 118 12.62 25.27 17.47
CA PHE A 118 11.98 25.19 18.76
C PHE A 118 11.89 23.73 19.23
N ALA A 119 12.76 23.38 20.18
CA ALA A 119 12.74 22.07 20.82
C ALA A 119 11.90 22.10 22.11
N PHE A 120 10.91 21.23 22.19
CA PHE A 120 10.00 21.10 23.32
C PHE A 120 9.42 19.68 23.43
N GLY A 121 9.04 19.31 24.64
CA GLY A 121 8.22 18.14 24.93
C GLY A 121 6.77 18.56 25.19
N TYR A 122 5.84 17.64 24.95
CA TYR A 122 4.44 17.84 25.30
C TYR A 122 3.74 16.54 25.65
N THR A 123 2.63 16.64 26.35
CA THR A 123 1.80 15.52 26.76
C THR A 123 0.38 15.71 26.31
N ILE A 124 -0.17 14.70 25.63
CA ILE A 124 -1.59 14.57 25.35
C ILE A 124 -2.18 13.62 26.39
N LYS A 125 -3.30 13.99 27.01
CA LYS A 125 -4.11 13.10 27.85
C LYS A 125 -5.50 13.01 27.26
N VAL A 126 -6.02 11.79 27.15
CA VAL A 126 -7.42 11.54 26.79
C VAL A 126 -8.03 10.71 27.91
N LYS A 127 -9.14 11.18 28.48
CA LYS A 127 -9.84 10.51 29.57
C LYS A 127 -11.30 10.28 29.21
N GLY A 128 -11.80 9.07 29.40
CA GLY A 128 -13.22 8.77 29.26
C GLY A 128 -13.99 9.19 30.51
N GLU A 129 -14.97 10.08 30.33
CA GLU A 129 -15.84 10.62 31.37
C GLU A 129 -17.29 10.37 30.95
N LYS A 130 -17.88 9.27 31.45
CA LYS A 130 -19.22 8.81 31.04
C LYS A 130 -19.31 8.70 29.50
N ASP A 131 -20.27 9.39 28.90
CA ASP A 131 -20.60 9.38 27.48
C ASP A 131 -19.70 10.29 26.62
N TYR A 132 -18.63 10.88 27.18
CA TYR A 132 -17.71 11.75 26.45
C TYR A 132 -16.24 11.51 26.82
N LEU A 133 -15.36 12.14 26.04
CA LEU A 133 -13.91 12.10 26.24
C LEU A 133 -13.40 13.52 26.48
N VAL A 134 -12.47 13.67 27.42
CA VAL A 134 -11.74 14.92 27.68
C VAL A 134 -10.33 14.77 27.12
N LEU A 135 -9.96 15.64 26.18
CA LEU A 135 -8.62 15.72 25.62
C LEU A 135 -7.93 16.98 26.13
N THR A 136 -6.72 16.83 26.69
CA THR A 136 -5.88 17.96 27.09
C THR A 136 -4.48 17.87 26.51
N VAL A 137 -3.88 19.03 26.25
CA VAL A 137 -2.48 19.15 25.79
C VAL A 137 -1.71 20.09 26.70
N ASP A 138 -0.57 19.61 27.20
CA ASP A 138 0.37 20.37 28.04
C ASP A 138 1.76 20.39 27.39
N LEU A 139 2.33 21.58 27.17
CA LEU A 139 3.71 21.78 26.73
C LEU A 139 4.64 21.91 27.94
N ASP A 140 5.89 21.45 27.81
CA ASP A 140 6.91 21.62 28.86
C ASP A 140 7.59 23.01 28.83
N ARG A 141 7.39 23.76 27.73
CA ARG A 141 7.98 25.08 27.47
C ARG A 141 6.94 26.04 26.90
N PRO A 142 7.06 27.36 27.18
CA PRO A 142 6.17 28.37 26.62
C PRO A 142 6.37 28.51 25.11
N VAL A 143 5.29 28.70 24.36
CA VAL A 143 5.35 29.01 22.91
C VAL A 143 6.09 30.34 22.68
N PRO A 144 7.16 30.37 21.85
CA PRO A 144 7.86 31.59 21.50
C PRO A 144 7.03 32.51 20.60
N GLU A 145 7.23 33.83 20.70
CA GLU A 145 6.52 34.84 19.90
C GLU A 145 6.55 34.55 18.39
N ARG A 146 7.71 34.14 17.86
CA ARG A 146 7.91 33.83 16.43
C ARG A 146 7.07 32.65 15.90
N PHE A 147 6.51 31.83 16.79
CA PHE A 147 5.65 30.71 16.44
C PHE A 147 4.24 30.83 17.02
N ALA A 148 3.86 31.99 17.54
CA ALA A 148 2.49 32.27 17.97
C ALA A 148 1.52 32.11 16.79
N GLY A 149 0.39 31.44 17.00
CA GLY A 149 -0.57 31.08 15.95
C GLY A 149 -0.12 29.93 15.03
N LYS A 150 1.20 29.68 14.92
CA LYS A 150 1.75 28.59 14.11
C LYS A 150 1.76 27.24 14.82
N LEU A 151 2.04 27.20 16.13
CA LEU A 151 1.82 25.98 16.90
C LEU A 151 0.34 25.79 17.22
N GLY A 152 -0.16 24.57 17.04
CA GLY A 152 -1.52 24.22 17.43
C GLY A 152 -1.73 22.71 17.47
N PHE A 153 -2.84 22.30 18.06
CA PHE A 153 -3.30 20.91 18.02
C PHE A 153 -4.20 20.70 16.81
N ASN A 154 -3.87 19.72 15.97
CA ASN A 154 -4.61 19.40 14.75
C ASN A 154 -5.27 18.03 14.87
N LEU A 155 -6.57 17.97 14.62
CA LEU A 155 -7.32 16.74 14.39
C LEU A 155 -7.76 16.72 12.92
N GLU A 156 -7.34 15.69 12.18
CA GLU A 156 -7.66 15.56 10.76
C GLU A 156 -8.99 14.81 10.58
N LEU A 157 -9.83 15.26 9.65
CA LEU A 157 -11.13 14.68 9.34
C LEU A 157 -11.10 14.04 7.95
N VAL A 158 -11.49 12.78 7.85
CA VAL A 158 -11.28 11.91 6.68
C VAL A 158 -12.11 12.39 5.47
N PRO A 159 -11.51 12.91 4.38
CA PRO A 159 -12.26 13.49 3.27
C PRO A 159 -13.24 12.51 2.63
N SER A 160 -12.80 11.28 2.33
CA SER A 160 -13.60 10.27 1.61
C SER A 160 -14.93 9.91 2.29
N THR A 161 -15.08 10.18 3.59
CA THR A 161 -16.33 9.94 4.33
C THR A 161 -17.15 11.20 4.58
N LEU A 162 -16.61 12.39 4.23
CA LEU A 162 -17.13 13.69 4.62
C LEU A 162 -17.52 14.59 3.45
N LEU A 163 -17.00 14.39 2.23
CA LEU A 163 -17.39 15.20 1.07
C LEU A 163 -18.92 15.22 0.91
N GLY A 164 -19.49 16.42 0.75
CA GLY A 164 -20.93 16.63 0.64
C GLY A 164 -21.71 16.50 1.96
N LYS A 165 -21.05 16.23 3.09
CA LYS A 165 -21.69 16.13 4.41
C LYS A 165 -21.71 17.50 5.12
N PRO A 166 -22.75 17.79 5.92
CA PRO A 166 -22.88 19.07 6.60
C PRO A 166 -22.10 19.12 7.91
N TRP A 167 -21.78 20.33 8.34
CA TRP A 167 -21.17 20.62 9.62
C TRP A 167 -21.77 21.90 10.22
N ILE A 168 -21.65 22.04 11.54
CA ILE A 168 -22.04 23.23 12.30
C ILE A 168 -20.85 23.69 13.14
N MET A 169 -20.60 24.99 13.17
CA MET A 169 -19.64 25.65 14.07
C MET A 169 -20.36 26.81 14.77
N ASP A 170 -20.78 26.62 16.01
CA ASP A 170 -21.69 27.51 16.74
C ASP A 170 -22.95 27.85 15.89
N ASN A 171 -23.09 29.09 15.43
CA ASN A 171 -24.19 29.55 14.58
C ASN A 171 -23.87 29.49 13.08
N GLN A 172 -22.66 29.08 12.70
CA GLN A 172 -22.23 28.92 11.32
C GLN A 172 -22.51 27.49 10.86
N THR A 173 -22.84 27.34 9.58
CA THR A 173 -23.10 26.04 8.98
C THR A 173 -22.44 25.96 7.62
N GLY A 174 -22.14 24.75 7.18
CA GLY A 174 -21.62 24.53 5.84
C GLY A 174 -21.63 23.06 5.46
N VAL A 175 -21.05 22.79 4.31
CA VAL A 175 -20.90 21.45 3.74
C VAL A 175 -19.45 21.29 3.35
N PHE A 176 -18.87 20.11 3.58
CA PHE A 176 -17.52 19.82 3.10
C PHE A 176 -17.50 19.80 1.56
N PRO A 177 -16.72 20.68 0.91
CA PRO A 177 -16.79 20.81 -0.54
C PRO A 177 -16.07 19.66 -1.23
N HIS A 178 -16.61 19.18 -2.36
CA HIS A 178 -15.93 18.17 -3.17
C HIS A 178 -14.59 18.68 -3.70
N GLN A 179 -14.56 19.94 -4.17
CA GLN A 179 -13.37 20.62 -4.66
C GLN A 179 -12.81 21.55 -3.57
N ALA A 180 -11.48 21.55 -3.40
CA ALA A 180 -10.82 22.53 -2.56
C ALA A 180 -10.96 23.93 -3.20
N MET A 181 -11.51 24.89 -2.46
CA MET A 181 -11.80 26.24 -2.95
C MET A 181 -11.33 27.27 -1.93
N GLY A 182 -10.81 28.40 -2.42
CA GLY A 182 -10.33 29.50 -1.58
C GLY A 182 -11.43 30.22 -0.78
N PRO A 183 -11.08 31.30 -0.07
CA PRO A 183 -9.83 32.05 -0.23
C PRO A 183 -8.62 31.41 0.47
N THR A 184 -7.43 31.76 0.00
CA THR A 184 -6.16 31.52 0.70
C THR A 184 -5.76 32.74 1.54
N MET A 185 -4.88 32.52 2.50
CA MET A 185 -4.26 33.54 3.34
C MET A 185 -2.74 33.43 3.25
N LYS A 186 -2.04 34.55 3.41
CA LYS A 186 -0.58 34.58 3.45
C LYS A 186 -0.09 34.71 4.89
N GLN A 187 0.95 33.97 5.23
CA GLN A 187 1.69 34.09 6.48
C GLN A 187 3.18 33.85 6.25
N THR A 188 4.01 34.16 7.24
CA THR A 188 5.45 33.87 7.17
C THR A 188 5.66 32.36 7.29
N SER A 189 6.45 31.74 6.41
CA SER A 189 6.80 30.31 6.52
C SER A 189 7.55 30.01 7.81
N ASN A 190 7.41 28.79 8.33
CA ASN A 190 8.28 28.24 9.38
C ASN A 190 9.73 28.03 8.90
N MET A 191 9.95 27.95 7.57
CA MET A 191 11.26 27.79 6.96
C MET A 191 12.16 29.05 7.07
N GLU A 192 11.64 30.17 7.59
CA GLU A 192 12.45 31.32 8.00
C GLU A 192 13.17 31.08 9.34
N HIS A 193 12.82 30.02 10.05
CA HIS A 193 13.34 29.69 11.37
C HIS A 193 13.77 28.22 11.44
N ILE A 194 14.59 27.77 10.50
CA ILE A 194 15.11 26.39 10.48
C ILE A 194 16.04 26.17 11.68
N GLY A 195 15.79 25.12 12.46
CA GLY A 195 16.70 24.71 13.54
C GLY A 195 17.85 23.86 13.02
N ASP A 196 18.90 23.73 13.84
CA ASP A 196 20.01 22.81 13.59
C ASP A 196 19.93 21.63 14.57
N PHE A 197 19.17 20.61 14.18
CA PHE A 197 18.91 19.44 15.04
C PHE A 197 19.61 18.17 14.59
N ASN A 198 20.32 18.22 13.46
CA ASN A 198 21.11 17.12 12.95
C ASN A 198 22.26 17.65 12.09
N PRO A 199 23.38 18.06 12.72
CA PRO A 199 24.55 18.55 11.99
C PRO A 199 25.21 17.50 11.07
N LYS A 200 24.82 16.21 11.20
CA LYS A 200 25.27 15.11 10.33
C LYS A 200 24.33 14.84 9.17
N GLY A 201 23.20 15.53 9.09
CA GLY A 201 22.27 15.44 7.97
C GLY A 201 22.96 15.82 6.67
N LYS A 202 22.63 15.10 5.60
CA LYS A 202 23.28 15.23 4.29
C LYS A 202 22.30 15.61 3.18
N ALA A 203 21.07 15.97 3.51
CA ALA A 203 20.15 16.51 2.52
C ALA A 203 20.58 17.92 2.09
N SER A 204 20.23 18.30 0.86
CA SER A 204 20.48 19.65 0.35
C SER A 204 19.26 20.53 0.54
N LEU A 205 19.41 21.66 1.25
CA LEU A 205 18.32 22.63 1.40
C LEU A 205 17.85 23.17 0.04
N ASP A 206 18.76 23.37 -0.90
CA ASP A 206 18.42 23.93 -2.22
C ASP A 206 17.56 22.94 -3.03
N GLN A 207 17.78 21.63 -2.91
CA GLN A 207 16.96 20.60 -3.56
C GLN A 207 15.60 20.42 -2.88
N LEU A 208 15.60 20.49 -1.55
CA LEU A 208 14.40 20.35 -0.74
C LEU A 208 13.47 21.56 -0.90
N LEU A 209 14.01 22.78 -0.93
CA LEU A 209 13.25 24.03 -0.86
C LEU A 209 13.16 24.80 -2.20
N LEU A 210 13.97 24.44 -3.20
CA LEU A 210 14.08 25.20 -4.45
C LEU A 210 14.40 26.69 -4.18
N ASP A 211 13.88 27.59 -5.02
CA ASP A 211 14.08 29.04 -4.91
C ASP A 211 13.21 29.71 -3.82
N ARG A 212 12.34 28.94 -3.16
CA ARG A 212 11.35 29.40 -2.16
C ARG A 212 10.36 30.45 -2.67
N LYS A 213 10.28 30.66 -3.99
CA LYS A 213 9.37 31.63 -4.63
C LYS A 213 8.22 30.94 -5.34
N THR A 214 8.42 29.68 -5.71
CA THR A 214 7.40 28.80 -6.29
C THR A 214 6.83 27.86 -5.24
N TYR A 215 5.61 27.36 -5.47
CA TYR A 215 5.01 26.38 -4.57
C TYR A 215 5.92 25.15 -4.45
N ASN A 216 6.15 24.73 -3.22
CA ASN A 216 6.89 23.52 -2.87
C ASN A 216 6.18 22.86 -1.68
N PRO A 217 5.94 21.53 -1.70
CA PRO A 217 5.30 20.84 -0.57
C PRO A 217 5.98 21.06 0.79
N MET A 218 7.28 21.40 0.83
CA MET A 218 8.00 21.70 2.08
C MET A 218 7.77 23.13 2.61
N ILE A 219 7.24 24.04 1.80
CA ILE A 219 6.99 25.46 2.13
C ILE A 219 5.48 25.79 2.02
N ALA A 220 4.60 24.78 1.93
CA ALA A 220 3.16 24.97 1.82
C ALA A 220 2.48 25.47 3.11
N ASP A 221 3.20 26.26 3.91
CA ASP A 221 2.76 26.93 5.12
C ASP A 221 2.81 28.46 5.00
N ASP A 222 3.26 29.02 3.87
CA ASP A 222 3.30 30.45 3.61
C ASP A 222 2.02 30.98 2.93
N ILE A 223 1.40 30.16 2.08
CA ILE A 223 0.08 30.36 1.47
C ILE A 223 -0.80 29.19 1.91
N VAL A 224 -1.80 29.48 2.73
CA VAL A 224 -2.61 28.47 3.43
C VAL A 224 -4.10 28.71 3.24
N SER A 225 -4.91 27.68 3.47
CA SER A 225 -6.38 27.80 3.53
C SER A 225 -6.83 28.83 4.57
N ALA A 226 -7.80 29.70 4.22
CA ALA A 226 -8.59 30.41 5.21
C ALA A 226 -9.50 29.44 5.99
N PRO A 227 -9.77 29.66 7.29
CA PRO A 227 -10.69 28.80 8.01
C PRO A 227 -12.08 28.86 7.37
N LEU A 228 -12.68 27.69 7.12
CA LEU A 228 -14.07 27.52 6.73
C LEU A 228 -15.03 28.05 7.81
N ALA A 229 -14.64 27.90 9.08
CA ALA A 229 -15.35 28.46 10.23
C ALA A 229 -14.44 28.54 11.46
N VAL A 230 -14.79 29.43 12.37
CA VAL A 230 -14.16 29.59 13.69
C VAL A 230 -15.24 29.67 14.76
N GLY A 231 -15.08 28.96 15.88
CA GLY A 231 -16.08 28.94 16.96
C GLY A 231 -15.66 28.13 18.19
N LYS A 232 -16.60 27.82 19.09
CA LYS A 232 -16.34 27.04 20.32
C LYS A 232 -16.85 25.61 20.25
N GLN A 233 -17.92 25.36 19.50
CA GLN A 233 -18.53 24.04 19.35
C GLN A 233 -18.63 23.67 17.88
N PHE A 234 -17.98 22.57 17.51
CA PHE A 234 -18.04 21.95 16.19
C PHE A 234 -18.92 20.70 16.24
N VAL A 235 -19.84 20.56 15.28
CA VAL A 235 -20.67 19.35 15.10
C VAL A 235 -20.48 18.82 13.69
N LEU A 236 -19.90 17.62 13.61
CA LEU A 236 -19.75 16.85 12.38
C LEU A 236 -21.04 16.07 12.10
N ASN A 237 -21.55 16.12 10.86
CA ASN A 237 -22.70 15.33 10.39
C ASN A 237 -23.91 15.37 11.35
N PRO A 238 -24.42 16.54 11.72
CA PRO A 238 -25.43 16.72 12.79
C PRO A 238 -26.72 15.91 12.64
N GLN A 239 -27.06 15.50 11.42
CA GLN A 239 -28.28 14.77 11.05
C GLN A 239 -28.15 13.26 11.04
N ASP A 240 -26.91 12.72 11.06
CA ASP A 240 -26.64 11.28 10.98
C ASP A 240 -26.10 10.79 12.33
N GLU A 241 -26.97 10.23 13.16
CA GLU A 241 -26.61 9.72 14.49
C GLU A 241 -25.55 8.60 14.45
N LEU A 242 -25.31 7.95 13.30
CA LEU A 242 -24.24 6.96 13.13
C LEU A 242 -22.88 7.58 12.76
N ALA A 243 -22.85 8.88 12.42
CA ALA A 243 -21.65 9.59 12.00
C ALA A 243 -21.38 10.88 12.81
N LYS A 244 -22.30 11.25 13.69
CA LYS A 244 -22.29 12.53 14.40
C LYS A 244 -21.26 12.56 15.52
N ILE A 245 -20.43 13.61 15.50
CA ILE A 245 -19.43 13.89 16.53
C ILE A 245 -19.55 15.37 16.90
N MET A 246 -19.69 15.66 18.18
CA MET A 246 -19.60 17.03 18.71
C MET A 246 -18.26 17.23 19.42
N ILE A 247 -17.60 18.35 19.16
CA ILE A 247 -16.34 18.73 19.80
C ILE A 247 -16.51 20.16 20.34
N GLU A 248 -16.29 20.34 21.63
CA GLU A 248 -16.32 21.64 22.30
C GLU A 248 -14.92 22.01 22.79
N SER A 249 -14.52 23.25 22.60
CA SER A 249 -13.31 23.79 23.20
C SER A 249 -13.61 24.62 24.44
N GLU A 250 -13.03 24.24 25.57
CA GLU A 250 -13.03 25.06 26.79
C GLU A 250 -11.89 26.09 26.82
N LYS A 251 -10.94 26.02 25.87
CA LYS A 251 -9.72 26.85 25.81
C LYS A 251 -9.41 27.26 24.37
N GLY A 252 -9.46 28.56 24.09
CA GLY A 252 -9.25 29.06 22.72
C GLY A 252 -10.39 28.67 21.77
N ASP A 253 -10.25 29.00 20.49
CA ASP A 253 -11.25 28.68 19.46
C ASP A 253 -10.91 27.36 18.75
N LEU A 254 -11.93 26.76 18.14
CA LEU A 254 -11.83 25.73 17.12
C LEU A 254 -11.87 26.40 15.75
N MET A 255 -10.97 25.98 14.87
CA MET A 255 -10.84 26.50 13.50
C MET A 255 -10.91 25.32 12.54
N LEU A 256 -11.85 25.35 11.60
CA LEU A 256 -12.02 24.31 10.58
C LEU A 256 -11.33 24.74 9.29
N TYR A 257 -10.44 23.92 8.74
CA TYR A 257 -9.71 24.18 7.50
C TYR A 257 -9.91 23.09 6.46
N ASP A 258 -9.69 23.46 5.19
CA ASP A 258 -9.54 22.52 4.08
C ASP A 258 -8.07 22.39 3.70
N GLY A 259 -7.40 21.37 4.25
CA GLY A 259 -5.97 21.13 4.00
C GLY A 259 -5.63 20.79 2.56
N ARG A 260 -6.62 20.45 1.74
CA ARG A 260 -6.43 20.15 0.30
C ARG A 260 -5.97 21.36 -0.50
N ILE A 261 -6.21 22.56 0.03
CA ILE A 261 -5.72 23.82 -0.56
C ILE A 261 -4.19 23.92 -0.44
N ASN A 262 -3.63 23.40 0.66
CA ASN A 262 -2.20 23.40 0.91
C ASN A 262 -1.51 22.23 0.20
N HIS A 263 -2.13 21.05 0.20
CA HIS A 263 -1.58 19.83 -0.39
C HIS A 263 -2.68 18.99 -1.04
N ASN A 264 -2.48 18.45 -2.25
CA ASN A 264 -3.50 17.59 -2.89
C ASN A 264 -3.92 16.37 -2.03
N ASN A 265 -3.01 15.85 -1.21
CA ASN A 265 -3.27 14.75 -0.28
C ASN A 265 -3.77 15.19 1.11
N GLY A 266 -3.89 16.50 1.37
CA GLY A 266 -4.31 17.04 2.66
C GLY A 266 -5.74 16.63 3.05
N TRP A 267 -6.01 16.60 4.35
CA TRP A 267 -7.35 16.32 4.90
C TRP A 267 -8.02 17.60 5.42
N PHE A 268 -9.29 17.54 5.79
CA PHE A 268 -9.87 18.64 6.56
C PHE A 268 -9.24 18.66 7.95
N VAL A 269 -9.06 19.84 8.54
CA VAL A 269 -8.40 19.95 9.86
C VAL A 269 -9.26 20.76 10.80
N LEU A 270 -9.55 20.20 11.97
CA LEU A 270 -10.05 20.95 13.13
C LEU A 270 -8.85 21.29 14.03
N ARG A 271 -8.67 22.57 14.32
CA ARG A 271 -7.46 23.07 14.97
C ARG A 271 -7.75 23.99 16.15
N SER A 272 -6.90 23.93 17.18
CA SER A 272 -6.76 25.00 18.19
C SER A 272 -5.32 25.50 18.21
N GLU A 273 -5.15 26.80 18.01
CA GLU A 273 -3.85 27.47 18.01
C GLU A 273 -3.37 27.82 19.42
N PHE A 274 -2.06 27.88 19.60
CA PHE A 274 -1.43 28.23 20.87
C PHE A 274 -0.91 29.67 20.83
N PRO A 275 -1.45 30.57 21.67
CA PRO A 275 -0.89 31.91 21.85
C PRO A 275 0.55 31.88 22.36
N ALA A 276 1.30 32.96 22.15
CA ALA A 276 2.62 33.16 22.76
C ALA A 276 2.56 32.98 24.29
N GLY A 277 3.58 32.35 24.87
CA GLY A 277 3.66 32.08 26.30
C GLY A 277 2.86 30.86 26.78
N THR A 278 2.01 30.25 25.93
CA THR A 278 1.22 29.06 26.29
C THR A 278 2.13 27.90 26.68
N LYS A 279 1.85 27.27 27.83
CA LYS A 279 2.62 26.14 28.37
C LYS A 279 1.68 25.02 28.85
N GLY A 280 1.05 25.19 30.01
CA GLY A 280 0.02 24.25 30.50
C GLY A 280 -1.38 24.62 29.99
N ASP A 281 -2.30 23.65 29.99
CA ASP A 281 -3.68 23.81 29.51
C ASP A 281 -3.78 24.42 28.10
N ALA A 282 -2.87 24.03 27.19
CA ALA A 282 -2.81 24.55 25.83
C ALA A 282 -4.07 24.19 25.02
N VAL A 283 -4.65 23.01 25.31
CA VAL A 283 -5.93 22.55 24.76
C VAL A 283 -6.73 21.90 25.87
N LYS A 284 -8.04 22.14 25.84
CA LYS A 284 -9.02 21.31 26.56
C LYS A 284 -10.26 21.15 25.70
N TRP A 285 -10.40 19.98 25.07
CA TRP A 285 -11.54 19.63 24.23
C TRP A 285 -12.42 18.59 24.91
N ILE A 286 -13.73 18.75 24.73
CA ILE A 286 -14.74 17.74 25.09
C ILE A 286 -15.27 17.12 23.80
N ILE A 287 -15.05 15.82 23.63
CA ILE A 287 -15.39 15.07 22.42
C ILE A 287 -16.54 14.13 22.72
N ARG A 288 -17.64 14.26 21.98
CA ARG A 288 -18.90 13.52 22.13
C ARG A 288 -19.31 12.85 20.83
N PRO A 289 -18.83 11.62 20.55
CA PRO A 289 -19.40 10.77 19.51
C PRO A 289 -20.81 10.36 19.90
N THR A 290 -21.73 10.35 18.92
CA THR A 290 -23.08 9.81 19.15
C THR A 290 -23.05 8.28 19.17
N VAL A 291 -23.76 7.67 20.12
CA VAL A 291 -23.76 6.22 20.33
C VAL A 291 -25.15 5.63 20.16
N THR A 292 -25.30 4.72 19.20
CA THR A 292 -26.53 3.95 18.96
C THR A 292 -26.35 2.52 19.48
N LYS A 293 -27.15 2.09 20.46
CA LYS A 293 -26.98 0.78 21.14
C LYS A 293 -27.40 -0.40 20.27
N GLU A 294 -28.37 -0.14 19.40
CA GLU A 294 -28.99 -1.08 18.47
C GLU A 294 -28.09 -1.33 17.26
N TRP A 295 -27.10 -0.47 17.01
CA TRP A 295 -26.22 -0.63 15.86
C TRP A 295 -25.39 -1.93 15.95
N ARG A 296 -25.38 -2.66 14.83
CA ARG A 296 -24.55 -3.83 14.58
C ARG A 296 -23.84 -3.65 13.25
N TYR A 297 -22.62 -4.16 13.16
CA TYR A 297 -21.93 -4.29 11.90
C TYR A 297 -22.75 -5.18 10.96
N ALA A 298 -23.00 -4.70 9.74
CA ALA A 298 -23.77 -5.46 8.76
C ALA A 298 -22.92 -6.64 8.26
N PRO A 299 -23.50 -7.85 8.10
CA PRO A 299 -22.79 -8.97 7.51
C PRO A 299 -22.21 -8.65 6.14
N VAL A 300 -20.97 -9.07 5.90
CA VAL A 300 -20.26 -8.90 4.63
C VAL A 300 -19.99 -10.28 4.05
N VAL A 301 -20.62 -10.60 2.92
CA VAL A 301 -20.53 -11.92 2.27
C VAL A 301 -19.50 -11.85 1.15
N GLN A 302 -18.28 -12.31 1.42
CA GLN A 302 -17.14 -12.19 0.52
C GLN A 302 -17.02 -13.42 -0.37
N THR A 303 -17.00 -13.17 -1.67
CA THR A 303 -16.71 -14.15 -2.72
C THR A 303 -15.78 -13.50 -3.74
N SER A 304 -15.26 -14.28 -4.68
CA SER A 304 -14.56 -13.74 -5.84
C SER A 304 -15.40 -12.67 -6.55
N GLN A 305 -14.78 -11.55 -6.89
CA GLN A 305 -15.35 -10.53 -7.79
C GLN A 305 -15.40 -11.01 -9.25
N VAL A 306 -14.78 -12.14 -9.57
CA VAL A 306 -14.76 -12.75 -10.90
C VAL A 306 -15.52 -14.08 -10.88
N GLY A 307 -15.02 -15.06 -10.13
CA GLY A 307 -15.57 -16.41 -10.12
C GLY A 307 -14.62 -17.51 -9.70
N TYR A 308 -15.02 -18.74 -10.03
CA TYR A 308 -14.34 -19.98 -9.69
C TYR A 308 -14.36 -20.96 -10.85
N HIS A 309 -13.27 -21.71 -11.03
CA HIS A 309 -13.27 -22.86 -11.91
C HIS A 309 -14.05 -24.04 -11.30
N PRO A 310 -14.78 -24.88 -12.06
CA PRO A 310 -15.49 -26.04 -11.53
C PRO A 310 -14.58 -27.00 -10.73
N GLY A 311 -13.34 -27.18 -11.15
CA GLY A 311 -12.35 -28.07 -10.51
C GLY A 311 -11.62 -27.49 -9.29
N GLN A 312 -11.83 -26.22 -8.94
CA GLN A 312 -11.15 -25.59 -7.80
C GLN A 312 -12.02 -25.58 -6.54
N LYS A 313 -11.39 -25.41 -5.38
CA LYS A 313 -12.07 -25.18 -4.09
C LYS A 313 -12.82 -23.85 -4.09
N LYS A 314 -14.05 -23.84 -3.54
CA LYS A 314 -14.95 -22.68 -3.56
C LYS A 314 -15.51 -22.45 -2.16
N VAL A 315 -15.11 -21.32 -1.56
CA VAL A 315 -15.52 -20.93 -0.22
C VAL A 315 -15.94 -19.47 -0.27
N ALA A 316 -17.05 -19.13 0.41
CA ALA A 316 -17.38 -17.77 0.77
C ALA A 316 -16.95 -17.51 2.21
N VAL A 317 -16.38 -16.33 2.47
CA VAL A 317 -16.05 -15.87 3.82
C VAL A 317 -17.12 -14.87 4.23
N ILE A 318 -17.73 -15.07 5.40
CA ILE A 318 -18.81 -14.22 5.90
C ILE A 318 -18.30 -13.54 7.15
N GLU A 319 -18.09 -12.23 7.06
CA GLU A 319 -17.64 -11.38 8.17
C GLU A 319 -18.84 -10.77 8.89
N LEU A 320 -18.88 -10.91 10.21
CA LEU A 320 -20.01 -10.57 11.08
C LEU A 320 -19.59 -9.62 12.20
N ASP A 321 -20.59 -9.00 12.84
CA ASP A 321 -20.36 -8.30 14.09
C ASP A 321 -19.83 -9.29 15.14
N LYS A 322 -18.77 -8.93 15.86
CA LYS A 322 -18.16 -9.78 16.88
C LYS A 322 -19.12 -10.19 18.01
N ARG A 323 -20.25 -9.48 18.16
CA ARG A 323 -21.29 -9.74 19.16
C ARG A 323 -22.36 -10.72 18.66
N ASP A 324 -22.34 -11.11 17.39
CA ASP A 324 -23.31 -12.04 16.84
C ASP A 324 -23.08 -13.45 17.41
N THR A 325 -24.17 -14.11 17.81
CA THR A 325 -24.14 -15.47 18.40
C THR A 325 -25.17 -16.41 17.78
N ASP A 326 -26.12 -15.88 17.00
CA ASP A 326 -27.14 -16.65 16.29
C ASP A 326 -26.80 -16.69 14.80
N PHE A 327 -26.03 -17.71 14.41
CA PHE A 327 -25.53 -17.84 13.05
C PHE A 327 -26.58 -18.45 12.13
N ARG A 328 -26.93 -17.70 11.08
CA ARG A 328 -27.88 -18.12 10.05
C ARG A 328 -27.21 -19.10 9.08
N GLN A 329 -28.01 -19.86 8.33
CA GLN A 329 -27.48 -20.69 7.25
C GLN A 329 -27.33 -19.85 5.97
N PRO A 330 -26.11 -19.66 5.44
CA PRO A 330 -25.94 -19.08 4.13
C PRO A 330 -26.55 -19.96 3.03
N ALA A 331 -26.95 -19.30 1.95
CA ALA A 331 -27.58 -19.93 0.80
C ALA A 331 -26.88 -19.51 -0.50
N LEU A 332 -26.48 -20.49 -1.30
CA LEU A 332 -26.03 -20.29 -2.67
C LEU A 332 -27.23 -20.33 -3.62
N TYR A 333 -27.37 -19.29 -4.43
CA TYR A 333 -28.34 -19.21 -5.51
C TYR A 333 -27.63 -19.23 -6.85
N ARG A 334 -28.22 -19.92 -7.82
CA ARG A 334 -27.93 -19.74 -9.24
C ARG A 334 -28.80 -18.60 -9.77
N ILE A 335 -28.21 -17.71 -10.54
CA ILE A 335 -28.91 -16.61 -11.22
C ILE A 335 -29.33 -17.11 -12.60
N ALA A 336 -30.64 -17.21 -12.81
CA ALA A 336 -31.25 -17.57 -14.08
C ALA A 336 -32.06 -16.38 -14.64
N ALA A 337 -32.51 -16.48 -15.90
CA ALA A 337 -33.27 -15.42 -16.55
C ALA A 337 -34.59 -15.07 -15.85
N ASP A 338 -35.19 -16.04 -15.15
CA ASP A 338 -36.41 -15.90 -14.36
C ASP A 338 -36.16 -15.57 -12.87
N GLY A 339 -34.90 -15.35 -12.47
CA GLY A 339 -34.51 -14.95 -11.12
C GLY A 339 -33.58 -15.94 -10.41
N ARG A 340 -33.53 -15.85 -9.08
CA ARG A 340 -32.64 -16.67 -8.23
C ARG A 340 -33.24 -18.06 -7.98
N LYS A 341 -32.45 -19.11 -8.19
CA LYS A 341 -32.81 -20.51 -7.88
C LYS A 341 -31.90 -21.04 -6.79
N LEU A 342 -32.47 -21.50 -5.68
CA LEU A 342 -31.70 -22.04 -4.57
C LEU A 342 -30.95 -23.31 -5.00
N VAL A 343 -29.64 -23.36 -4.75
CA VAL A 343 -28.76 -24.49 -5.10
C VAL A 343 -28.30 -25.22 -3.85
N LYS A 344 -27.86 -24.47 -2.84
CA LYS A 344 -27.32 -25.02 -1.60
C LYS A 344 -27.69 -24.13 -0.42
N GLN A 345 -28.08 -24.72 0.70
CA GLN A 345 -28.25 -24.03 1.97
C GLN A 345 -27.84 -24.98 3.09
N GLN A 346 -26.88 -24.55 3.91
CA GLN A 346 -26.40 -25.31 5.06
C GLN A 346 -25.72 -24.38 6.07
N ALA A 347 -25.46 -24.89 7.27
CA ALA A 347 -24.63 -24.18 8.23
C ALA A 347 -23.22 -23.95 7.66
N ALA A 348 -22.70 -22.75 7.85
CA ALA A 348 -21.29 -22.45 7.62
C ALA A 348 -20.43 -22.97 8.77
N LYS A 349 -19.15 -23.24 8.48
CA LYS A 349 -18.17 -23.53 9.52
C LYS A 349 -17.85 -22.23 10.28
N ASP A 350 -17.99 -22.25 11.59
CA ASP A 350 -17.45 -21.20 12.46
C ASP A 350 -15.91 -21.25 12.40
N TRP A 351 -15.31 -20.21 11.84
CA TRP A 351 -13.85 -20.05 11.79
C TRP A 351 -13.33 -19.36 13.06
N GLY A 352 -14.11 -18.42 13.62
CA GLY A 352 -13.79 -17.69 14.85
C GLY A 352 -13.52 -16.21 14.64
N ASP A 353 -12.91 -15.58 15.65
CA ASP A 353 -12.61 -14.16 15.67
C ASP A 353 -11.28 -13.85 14.96
N PHE A 354 -11.28 -12.83 14.10
CA PHE A 354 -10.06 -12.28 13.50
C PHE A 354 -10.14 -10.75 13.45
N GLN A 355 -9.12 -10.08 13.99
CA GLN A 355 -9.15 -8.62 14.14
C GLN A 355 -10.42 -8.18 14.90
N ARG A 356 -11.20 -7.25 14.33
CA ARG A 356 -12.41 -6.68 14.91
C ARG A 356 -13.68 -7.53 14.75
N TYR A 357 -13.67 -8.56 13.90
CA TYR A 357 -14.88 -9.24 13.44
C TYR A 357 -14.87 -10.74 13.71
N HIS A 358 -16.04 -11.36 13.57
CA HIS A 358 -16.23 -12.80 13.65
C HIS A 358 -16.49 -13.38 12.25
N TYR A 359 -15.95 -14.56 11.93
CA TYR A 359 -15.95 -15.10 10.57
C TYR A 359 -16.55 -16.50 10.48
N LEU A 360 -17.39 -16.69 9.46
CA LEU A 360 -17.88 -18.00 9.03
C LEU A 360 -17.35 -18.35 7.64
N GLN A 361 -17.18 -19.64 7.36
CA GLN A 361 -16.76 -20.17 6.06
C GLN A 361 -17.84 -21.08 5.47
N PHE A 362 -18.37 -20.70 4.30
CA PHE A 362 -19.37 -21.45 3.56
C PHE A 362 -18.73 -22.12 2.36
N ASP A 363 -18.47 -23.42 2.47
CA ASP A 363 -17.92 -24.25 1.39
C ASP A 363 -19.04 -24.68 0.42
N PHE A 364 -18.85 -24.47 -0.87
CA PHE A 364 -19.74 -24.93 -1.95
C PHE A 364 -18.93 -25.54 -3.10
N THR A 365 -17.79 -26.14 -2.77
CA THR A 365 -16.85 -26.72 -3.73
C THR A 365 -17.49 -27.78 -4.62
N GLU A 366 -18.46 -28.54 -4.11
CA GLU A 366 -19.15 -29.60 -4.86
C GLU A 366 -20.01 -29.07 -6.02
N ILE A 367 -20.30 -27.78 -6.04
CA ILE A 367 -21.04 -27.15 -7.13
C ILE A 367 -20.09 -26.91 -8.30
N THR A 368 -20.27 -27.71 -9.35
CA THR A 368 -19.46 -27.70 -10.56
C THR A 368 -20.24 -27.27 -11.81
N GLU A 369 -21.56 -27.16 -11.70
CA GLU A 369 -22.40 -26.72 -12.81
C GLU A 369 -22.07 -25.27 -13.19
N GLU A 370 -21.82 -25.02 -14.47
CA GLU A 370 -21.47 -23.69 -14.92
C GLU A 370 -22.66 -22.71 -14.87
N GLY A 371 -22.37 -21.46 -14.55
CA GLY A 371 -23.39 -20.40 -14.50
C GLY A 371 -23.00 -19.21 -13.63
N LEU A 372 -23.98 -18.34 -13.42
CA LEU A 372 -23.90 -17.20 -12.54
C LEU A 372 -24.46 -17.58 -11.16
N TYR A 373 -23.77 -17.17 -10.10
CA TYR A 373 -24.11 -17.52 -8.73
C TYR A 373 -24.01 -16.32 -7.79
N GLN A 374 -24.69 -16.43 -6.66
CA GLN A 374 -24.66 -15.43 -5.59
C GLN A 374 -24.85 -16.13 -4.24
N VAL A 375 -24.05 -15.77 -3.24
CA VAL A 375 -24.21 -16.24 -1.86
C VAL A 375 -25.00 -15.19 -1.08
N MET A 376 -25.97 -15.65 -0.30
CA MET A 376 -26.77 -14.83 0.60
C MET A 376 -26.56 -15.28 2.05
N TYR A 377 -26.48 -14.32 2.97
CA TYR A 377 -26.51 -14.54 4.41
C TYR A 377 -27.55 -13.60 5.04
N GLY A 378 -28.76 -14.10 5.26
CA GLY A 378 -29.91 -13.23 5.52
C GLY A 378 -30.15 -12.30 4.31
N ASP A 379 -30.15 -11.00 4.56
CA ASP A 379 -30.35 -9.96 3.53
C ASP A 379 -29.03 -9.51 2.89
N ALA A 380 -27.88 -9.89 3.46
CA ALA A 380 -26.57 -9.58 2.91
C ALA A 380 -26.27 -10.51 1.72
N ALA A 381 -25.73 -9.93 0.65
CA ALA A 381 -25.44 -10.62 -0.59
C ALA A 381 -23.97 -10.46 -0.98
N SER A 382 -23.39 -11.51 -1.55
CA SER A 382 -22.13 -11.41 -2.28
C SER A 382 -22.34 -10.67 -3.62
N PRO A 383 -21.27 -10.24 -4.30
CA PRO A 383 -21.36 -9.96 -5.74
C PRO A 383 -21.86 -11.21 -6.49
N VAL A 384 -22.39 -11.01 -7.70
CA VAL A 384 -22.67 -12.12 -8.62
C VAL A 384 -21.34 -12.56 -9.23
N PHE A 385 -21.06 -13.85 -9.22
CA PHE A 385 -19.82 -14.42 -9.72
C PHE A 385 -20.07 -15.61 -10.64
N ARG A 386 -19.09 -15.98 -11.46
CA ARG A 386 -19.17 -17.11 -12.37
C ARG A 386 -18.63 -18.39 -11.73
N ILE A 387 -19.25 -19.53 -12.02
CA ILE A 387 -18.58 -20.82 -12.00
C ILE A 387 -18.43 -21.25 -13.46
N ALA A 388 -17.21 -21.34 -13.98
CA ALA A 388 -16.98 -21.65 -15.39
C ALA A 388 -15.55 -22.15 -15.65
N LYS A 389 -15.37 -23.03 -16.64
CA LYS A 389 -14.05 -23.56 -17.04
C LYS A 389 -13.16 -22.49 -17.66
N ASP A 390 -13.77 -21.55 -18.37
CA ASP A 390 -13.13 -20.41 -19.03
C ASP A 390 -12.95 -19.19 -18.10
N VAL A 391 -13.18 -19.34 -16.79
CA VAL A 391 -13.19 -18.20 -15.86
C VAL A 391 -11.85 -17.46 -15.81
N TRP A 392 -10.74 -18.12 -16.14
CA TRP A 392 -9.39 -17.55 -16.11
C TRP A 392 -8.87 -17.14 -17.51
N ASP A 393 -9.65 -17.34 -18.57
CA ASP A 393 -9.17 -17.21 -19.94
C ASP A 393 -8.96 -15.75 -20.37
N LYS A 394 -9.92 -14.87 -20.07
CA LYS A 394 -9.92 -13.46 -20.54
C LYS A 394 -10.55 -12.49 -19.54
N GLY A 395 -10.13 -11.23 -19.63
CA GLY A 395 -10.71 -10.10 -18.89
C GLY A 395 -10.21 -9.98 -17.45
N ILE A 396 -9.03 -10.53 -17.16
CA ILE A 396 -8.47 -10.60 -15.81
C ILE A 396 -7.04 -10.12 -15.84
N TRP A 397 -6.11 -11.00 -16.22
CA TRP A 397 -4.69 -10.70 -16.22
C TRP A 397 -4.24 -9.86 -17.42
N GLN A 398 -5.03 -9.89 -18.51
CA GLN A 398 -4.75 -9.10 -19.70
C GLN A 398 -4.70 -7.60 -19.41
N ALA A 399 -5.46 -7.11 -18.42
CA ALA A 399 -5.45 -5.71 -18.05
C ALA A 399 -4.04 -5.24 -17.60
N GLU A 400 -3.26 -6.11 -16.97
CA GLU A 400 -1.87 -5.81 -16.57
C GLU A 400 -0.99 -5.54 -17.79
N VAL A 401 -1.13 -6.32 -18.88
CA VAL A 401 -0.27 -6.25 -20.07
C VAL A 401 -0.81 -5.28 -21.14
N GLU A 402 -2.13 -5.16 -21.29
CA GLU A 402 -2.78 -4.26 -22.25
C GLU A 402 -2.74 -2.79 -21.82
N TYR A 403 -2.85 -2.52 -20.51
CA TYR A 403 -2.98 -1.16 -19.98
C TYR A 403 -1.89 -0.80 -18.98
N PHE A 404 -1.80 -1.51 -17.85
CA PHE A 404 -0.96 -1.06 -16.75
C PHE A 404 0.52 -0.93 -17.14
N LEU A 405 1.11 -2.00 -17.67
CA LEU A 405 2.51 -1.98 -18.10
C LEU A 405 2.76 -0.94 -19.21
N PRO A 406 1.97 -0.88 -20.30
CA PRO A 406 2.06 0.20 -21.29
C PRO A 406 2.01 1.61 -20.70
N VAL A 407 1.04 1.91 -19.84
CA VAL A 407 0.85 3.25 -19.26
C VAL A 407 2.00 3.66 -18.34
N GLN A 408 2.70 2.70 -17.75
CA GLN A 408 3.89 2.97 -16.95
C GLN A 408 5.17 3.09 -17.79
N MET A 409 5.16 2.82 -19.10
CA MET A 409 6.40 2.83 -19.91
C MET A 409 7.04 4.22 -19.96
N CYS A 410 8.23 4.31 -19.36
CA CYS A 410 9.04 5.52 -19.39
C CYS A 410 9.72 5.67 -20.76
N HIS A 411 10.08 6.90 -21.13
CA HIS A 411 10.74 7.22 -22.40
C HIS A 411 9.88 7.00 -23.66
N MET A 412 8.60 6.69 -23.49
CA MET A 412 7.64 6.43 -24.56
C MET A 412 6.53 7.49 -24.56
N ARG A 413 5.85 7.61 -25.70
CA ARG A 413 4.49 8.15 -25.80
C ARG A 413 3.50 6.99 -25.81
N VAL A 414 2.43 7.09 -25.02
CA VAL A 414 1.44 6.01 -24.89
C VAL A 414 0.06 6.48 -25.32
N ASN A 415 -0.44 5.90 -26.41
CA ASN A 415 -1.73 6.20 -27.00
C ASN A 415 -2.73 5.04 -26.77
N GLU A 416 -4.00 5.40 -26.63
CA GLU A 416 -5.15 4.49 -26.62
C GLU A 416 -6.25 5.13 -27.48
N LYS A 417 -6.22 4.86 -28.79
CA LYS A 417 -7.13 5.46 -29.78
C LYS A 417 -7.15 7.00 -29.71
N TYR A 418 -8.15 7.59 -29.06
CA TYR A 418 -8.30 9.05 -28.91
C TYR A 418 -7.64 9.60 -27.64
N ARG A 419 -7.24 8.72 -26.73
CA ARG A 419 -6.61 9.08 -25.47
C ARG A 419 -5.10 9.02 -25.61
N VAL A 420 -4.44 9.98 -24.98
CA VAL A 420 -3.01 9.94 -24.71
C VAL A 420 -2.88 9.79 -23.20
N TRP A 421 -2.24 8.71 -22.76
CA TRP A 421 -2.00 8.49 -21.34
C TRP A 421 -0.90 9.41 -20.84
N HIS A 422 0.19 9.50 -21.60
CA HIS A 422 1.20 10.55 -21.48
C HIS A 422 1.92 10.72 -22.81
N ASP A 423 2.43 11.94 -23.05
CA ASP A 423 3.32 12.20 -24.18
C ASP A 423 4.75 11.65 -23.92
N PHE A 424 5.68 11.86 -24.84
CA PHE A 424 7.09 11.51 -24.68
C PHE A 424 7.62 12.06 -23.34
N CYS A 425 7.94 11.17 -22.41
CA CYS A 425 8.43 11.56 -21.08
C CYS A 425 9.96 11.34 -20.97
N HIS A 426 10.62 12.17 -20.16
CA HIS A 426 12.00 11.99 -19.70
C HIS A 426 13.05 11.75 -20.80
N GLN A 427 12.90 12.42 -21.95
CA GLN A 427 13.81 12.22 -23.09
C GLN A 427 15.23 12.75 -22.83
N ASP A 428 15.38 13.57 -21.80
CA ASP A 428 16.57 14.24 -21.29
C ASP A 428 17.37 13.42 -20.28
N ASP A 429 16.89 12.23 -19.90
CA ASP A 429 17.56 11.36 -18.95
C ASP A 429 19.01 10.98 -19.35
N ALA A 430 20.01 11.11 -18.47
CA ALA A 430 19.96 11.66 -17.11
C ALA A 430 21.30 12.32 -16.73
N ARG A 431 21.33 12.99 -15.56
CA ARG A 431 22.56 13.53 -14.96
C ARG A 431 23.06 12.67 -13.81
N MET A 432 24.38 12.61 -13.62
CA MET A 432 24.95 11.86 -12.50
C MET A 432 24.63 12.53 -11.16
N ALA A 433 24.09 11.77 -10.20
CA ALA A 433 23.72 12.29 -8.88
C ALA A 433 24.89 12.96 -8.14
N GLN A 434 24.55 13.93 -7.29
CA GLN A 434 25.51 14.57 -6.38
C GLN A 434 26.06 13.57 -5.37
N THR A 435 27.33 13.69 -4.96
CA THR A 435 27.94 12.81 -3.95
C THR A 435 27.74 13.34 -2.53
N ASN A 436 27.92 12.45 -1.54
CA ASN A 436 27.75 12.73 -0.12
C ASN A 436 26.36 13.28 0.23
N ILE A 437 25.32 12.79 -0.43
CA ILE A 437 23.96 13.32 -0.30
C ILE A 437 22.99 12.28 0.26
N ASN A 438 22.08 12.74 1.13
CA ASN A 438 20.84 12.05 1.45
C ASN A 438 19.73 12.71 0.61
N HIS A 439 19.18 11.98 -0.35
CA HIS A 439 18.12 12.47 -1.22
C HIS A 439 16.75 12.05 -0.68
N ILE A 440 15.68 12.42 -1.40
CA ILE A 440 14.30 11.99 -1.11
C ILE A 440 14.07 10.54 -1.53
N ASP A 441 12.97 9.96 -1.04
CA ASP A 441 12.51 8.62 -1.38
C ASP A 441 13.53 7.49 -1.14
N GLY A 442 14.36 7.67 -0.11
CA GLY A 442 15.39 6.72 0.29
C GLY A 442 16.62 6.68 -0.60
N TYR A 443 16.72 7.55 -1.61
CA TYR A 443 17.91 7.66 -2.44
C TYR A 443 19.06 8.34 -1.69
N SER A 444 20.27 7.87 -1.94
CA SER A 444 21.48 8.49 -1.41
C SER A 444 22.66 8.15 -2.31
N GLN A 445 23.70 9.00 -2.28
CA GLN A 445 24.94 8.75 -2.98
C GLN A 445 26.11 8.92 -2.00
N GLY A 446 27.00 7.94 -2.00
CA GLY A 446 28.20 7.94 -1.17
C GLY A 446 29.23 9.00 -1.59
N PRO A 447 30.47 8.90 -1.09
CA PRO A 447 31.52 9.88 -1.38
C PRO A 447 32.01 9.88 -2.84
N SER A 448 31.62 8.90 -3.65
CA SER A 448 31.90 8.84 -5.09
C SER A 448 30.69 8.36 -5.87
N THR A 449 30.71 8.59 -7.18
CA THR A 449 29.70 8.15 -8.17
C THR A 449 29.87 6.69 -8.56
N LEU A 450 30.93 6.03 -8.08
CA LEU A 450 31.29 4.62 -8.34
C LEU A 450 31.42 4.24 -9.83
N CYS A 451 31.52 5.23 -10.72
CA CYS A 451 31.66 5.07 -12.16
C CYS A 451 32.57 6.17 -12.74
N LYS A 452 32.68 6.25 -14.06
CA LYS A 452 33.54 7.21 -14.76
C LYS A 452 33.03 8.66 -14.74
N TYR A 453 31.75 8.88 -14.46
CA TYR A 453 31.12 10.20 -14.47
C TYR A 453 31.31 10.93 -13.14
N GLN A 454 31.49 12.25 -13.19
CA GLN A 454 31.51 13.13 -12.03
C GLN A 454 30.09 13.62 -11.68
N PRO A 455 29.85 14.08 -10.44
CA PRO A 455 28.58 14.70 -10.06
C PRO A 455 28.12 15.78 -11.02
N GLY A 456 26.88 15.68 -11.52
CA GLY A 456 26.26 16.63 -12.43
C GLY A 456 26.60 16.46 -13.91
N ASP A 457 27.50 15.54 -14.28
CA ASP A 457 27.78 15.18 -15.67
C ASP A 457 26.53 14.61 -16.35
N LEU A 458 26.41 14.84 -17.66
CA LEU A 458 25.46 14.11 -18.50
C LEU A 458 25.88 12.64 -18.64
N VAL A 459 24.93 11.73 -18.44
CA VAL A 459 25.09 10.29 -18.64
C VAL A 459 24.26 9.87 -19.86
N PRO A 460 24.88 9.75 -21.05
CA PRO A 460 24.14 9.46 -22.27
C PRO A 460 23.58 8.03 -22.29
N GLY A 461 22.45 7.87 -22.97
CA GLY A 461 21.85 6.56 -23.28
C GLY A 461 20.98 5.97 -22.18
N LEU A 462 20.59 6.75 -21.17
CA LEU A 462 19.67 6.30 -20.11
C LEU A 462 18.19 6.59 -20.42
N ASN A 463 17.91 7.37 -21.46
CA ASN A 463 16.57 7.68 -21.95
C ASN A 463 15.95 6.55 -22.80
N VAL A 464 16.04 5.30 -22.34
CA VAL A 464 15.52 4.12 -23.05
C VAL A 464 14.95 3.07 -22.09
N GLY A 465 13.78 2.56 -22.46
CA GLY A 465 13.11 1.45 -21.78
C GLY A 465 12.65 1.78 -20.35
N GLY A 466 12.19 0.73 -19.67
CA GLY A 466 11.74 0.77 -18.28
C GLY A 466 10.31 1.26 -18.07
N TRP A 467 9.86 1.15 -16.83
CA TRP A 467 8.56 1.57 -16.34
C TRP A 467 8.72 2.48 -15.12
N HIS A 468 7.91 3.53 -15.03
CA HIS A 468 7.74 4.30 -13.80
C HIS A 468 7.43 3.35 -12.64
N ASP A 469 8.22 3.40 -11.56
CA ASP A 469 8.25 2.36 -10.52
C ASP A 469 6.94 2.21 -9.78
N ALA A 470 6.26 3.33 -9.52
CA ALA A 470 5.04 3.31 -8.73
C ALA A 470 4.05 4.40 -9.15
N GLY A 471 3.44 5.08 -8.18
CA GLY A 471 2.61 6.25 -8.41
C GLY A 471 3.42 7.52 -8.72
N ASP A 472 4.74 7.47 -8.59
CA ASP A 472 5.68 8.50 -9.01
C ASP A 472 6.35 8.14 -10.35
N TYR A 473 7.41 8.85 -10.71
CA TYR A 473 8.07 8.75 -12.01
C TYR A 473 9.53 8.29 -11.92
N ASP A 474 9.95 7.65 -10.83
CA ASP A 474 11.32 7.15 -10.73
C ASP A 474 11.50 5.80 -11.48
N LEU A 475 12.76 5.40 -11.69
CA LEU A 475 13.12 4.08 -12.23
C LEU A 475 14.03 3.37 -11.23
N ARG A 476 13.66 2.17 -10.78
CA ARG A 476 14.49 1.37 -9.85
C ARG A 476 14.98 0.08 -10.47
N VAL A 477 16.29 -0.18 -10.40
CA VAL A 477 16.89 -1.32 -11.13
C VAL A 477 16.28 -2.66 -10.73
N GLU A 478 15.95 -2.85 -9.45
CA GLU A 478 15.33 -4.08 -8.99
C GLU A 478 13.91 -4.26 -9.53
N SER A 479 13.18 -3.18 -9.73
CA SER A 479 11.82 -3.23 -10.24
C SER A 479 11.79 -3.48 -11.74
N GLN A 480 12.68 -2.83 -12.48
CA GLN A 480 12.82 -3.07 -13.92
C GLN A 480 13.20 -4.52 -14.22
N ALA A 481 14.26 -5.03 -13.58
CA ALA A 481 14.72 -6.40 -13.79
C ALA A 481 13.74 -7.44 -13.20
N GLY A 482 13.14 -7.17 -12.04
CA GLY A 482 12.20 -8.07 -11.39
C GLY A 482 10.91 -8.26 -12.19
N GLU A 483 10.33 -7.16 -12.69
CA GLU A 483 9.13 -7.18 -13.52
C GLU A 483 9.37 -7.94 -14.83
N ALA A 484 10.45 -7.59 -15.54
CA ALA A 484 10.83 -8.29 -16.77
C ALA A 484 11.11 -9.78 -16.54
N TYR A 485 11.67 -10.16 -15.39
CA TYR A 485 11.86 -11.58 -15.05
C TYR A 485 10.54 -12.32 -14.87
N ILE A 486 9.55 -11.73 -14.19
CA ILE A 486 8.24 -12.39 -13.97
C ILE A 486 7.51 -12.59 -15.29
N LEU A 487 7.50 -11.57 -16.16
CA LEU A 487 6.97 -11.68 -17.52
C LEU A 487 7.69 -12.75 -18.34
N ALA A 488 9.03 -12.80 -18.26
CA ALA A 488 9.82 -13.84 -18.92
C ALA A 488 9.44 -15.24 -18.39
N MET A 489 9.24 -15.39 -17.08
CA MET A 489 8.83 -16.66 -16.50
C MET A 489 7.39 -17.04 -16.88
N ALA A 490 6.49 -16.09 -17.10
CA ALA A 490 5.17 -16.36 -17.65
C ALA A 490 5.26 -16.94 -19.07
N CYS A 491 6.11 -16.35 -19.93
CA CYS A 491 6.40 -16.88 -21.26
C CYS A 491 7.03 -18.29 -21.19
N GLU A 492 8.05 -18.49 -20.35
CA GLU A 492 8.79 -19.76 -20.26
C GLU A 492 7.93 -20.90 -19.68
N ASN A 493 7.19 -20.65 -18.60
CA ASN A 493 6.52 -21.71 -17.83
C ASN A 493 5.10 -22.04 -18.34
N PHE A 494 4.46 -21.10 -19.04
CA PHE A 494 3.08 -21.23 -19.52
C PHE A 494 2.92 -21.07 -21.03
N GLY A 495 3.97 -20.65 -21.75
CA GLY A 495 3.82 -20.30 -23.17
C GLY A 495 2.88 -19.10 -23.36
N ALA A 496 2.83 -18.20 -22.37
CA ALA A 496 1.91 -17.07 -22.37
C ALA A 496 2.11 -16.20 -23.62
N TYR A 497 0.99 -15.91 -24.29
CA TYR A 497 0.95 -15.12 -25.51
C TYR A 497 -0.26 -14.19 -25.47
N TRP A 498 -0.01 -12.93 -25.81
CA TRP A 498 -1.01 -11.90 -26.03
C TRP A 498 -0.49 -10.93 -27.11
N ASP A 499 -1.37 -10.36 -27.91
CA ASP A 499 -1.04 -9.42 -28.98
C ASP A 499 -2.25 -8.51 -29.17
N GLU A 500 -2.28 -7.44 -28.38
CA GLU A 500 -3.26 -6.37 -28.47
C GLU A 500 -2.59 -4.99 -28.39
N THR A 501 -1.27 -4.90 -28.15
CA THR A 501 -0.56 -3.61 -28.02
C THR A 501 0.71 -3.57 -28.87
N SER A 502 0.77 -2.63 -29.81
CA SER A 502 2.00 -2.41 -30.59
C SER A 502 2.98 -1.52 -29.83
N ILE A 503 4.26 -1.91 -29.84
CA ILE A 503 5.35 -1.15 -29.23
C ILE A 503 6.43 -0.92 -30.29
N ASP A 504 6.57 0.34 -30.71
CA ASP A 504 7.63 0.79 -31.62
C ASP A 504 8.75 1.45 -30.82
N PHE A 505 9.79 0.67 -30.48
CA PHE A 505 10.95 1.16 -29.72
C PHE A 505 11.79 2.21 -30.46
N GLU A 506 11.76 2.22 -31.80
CA GLU A 506 12.51 3.21 -32.59
C GLU A 506 11.81 4.56 -32.57
N LYS A 507 10.49 4.57 -32.79
CA LYS A 507 9.67 5.79 -32.73
C LYS A 507 9.30 6.18 -31.30
N ARG A 508 9.48 5.28 -30.33
CA ARG A 508 9.10 5.41 -28.93
C ARG A 508 7.60 5.62 -28.74
N ILE A 509 6.79 4.89 -29.50
CA ILE A 509 5.32 4.99 -29.47
C ILE A 509 4.72 3.64 -29.11
N VAL A 510 3.75 3.68 -28.20
CA VAL A 510 2.90 2.55 -27.83
C VAL A 510 1.47 2.86 -28.28
N GLU A 511 0.84 1.91 -28.96
CA GLU A 511 -0.59 1.98 -29.31
C GLU A 511 -1.32 0.79 -28.68
N ILE A 512 -2.08 1.08 -27.63
CA ILE A 512 -2.95 0.10 -26.97
C ILE A 512 -4.12 -0.25 -27.90
N HIS A 513 -4.50 -1.54 -27.92
CA HIS A 513 -5.54 -2.14 -28.78
C HIS A 513 -5.23 -2.02 -30.28
N GLN A 514 -3.96 -2.19 -30.61
CA GLN A 514 -3.44 -2.20 -31.96
C GLN A 514 -2.44 -3.35 -32.10
N PRO A 515 -2.89 -4.59 -32.36
CA PRO A 515 -1.99 -5.74 -32.51
C PRO A 515 -1.00 -5.55 -33.66
N ASP A 516 0.23 -6.04 -33.49
CA ASP A 516 1.30 -5.97 -34.49
C ASP A 516 1.91 -7.34 -34.86
N GLY A 517 1.33 -8.44 -34.35
CA GLY A 517 1.78 -9.80 -34.60
C GLY A 517 2.86 -10.28 -33.64
N LYS A 518 3.28 -9.46 -32.66
CA LYS A 518 4.31 -9.81 -31.68
C LYS A 518 3.68 -10.08 -30.33
N ASN A 519 4.36 -10.91 -29.52
CA ASN A 519 3.89 -11.21 -28.17
C ASN A 519 4.13 -10.01 -27.25
N ASP A 520 3.07 -9.35 -26.78
CA ASP A 520 3.12 -8.19 -25.88
C ASP A 520 3.97 -8.46 -24.64
N LEU A 521 3.91 -9.67 -24.07
CA LEU A 521 4.72 -10.02 -22.92
C LEU A 521 6.22 -9.99 -23.26
N LEU A 522 6.62 -10.45 -24.45
CA LEU A 522 8.02 -10.38 -24.88
C LEU A 522 8.48 -8.95 -25.13
N GLN A 523 7.61 -8.11 -25.71
CA GLN A 523 7.92 -6.69 -25.90
C GLN A 523 8.09 -5.98 -24.54
N GLN A 524 7.27 -6.31 -23.55
CA GLN A 524 7.43 -5.79 -22.19
C GLN A 524 8.71 -6.33 -21.51
N VAL A 525 9.08 -7.60 -21.71
CA VAL A 525 10.38 -8.14 -21.25
C VAL A 525 11.54 -7.36 -21.87
N GLU A 526 11.48 -7.06 -23.18
CA GLU A 526 12.46 -6.22 -23.87
C GLU A 526 12.54 -4.83 -23.24
N ASN A 527 11.40 -4.18 -22.98
CA ASN A 527 11.35 -2.85 -22.37
C ASN A 527 12.10 -2.77 -21.03
N GLY A 528 11.85 -3.71 -20.12
CA GLY A 528 12.53 -3.75 -18.83
C GLY A 528 14.02 -4.11 -18.92
N ALA A 529 14.39 -4.98 -19.87
CA ALA A 529 15.79 -5.34 -20.10
C ALA A 529 16.61 -4.18 -20.70
N LEU A 530 16.01 -3.39 -21.61
CA LEU A 530 16.67 -2.27 -22.29
C LEU A 530 17.26 -1.26 -21.30
N THR A 531 16.48 -0.82 -20.31
CA THR A 531 16.96 0.17 -19.32
C THR A 531 18.13 -0.37 -18.50
N VAL A 532 18.07 -1.62 -18.04
CA VAL A 532 19.12 -2.23 -17.21
C VAL A 532 20.41 -2.42 -18.00
N VAL A 533 20.32 -2.91 -19.24
CA VAL A 533 21.48 -3.12 -20.12
C VAL A 533 22.09 -1.78 -20.54
N ALA A 534 21.27 -0.78 -20.89
CA ALA A 534 21.74 0.55 -21.23
C ALA A 534 22.46 1.21 -20.05
N GLY A 535 21.90 1.10 -18.84
CA GLY A 535 22.53 1.51 -17.59
C GLY A 535 23.90 0.88 -17.37
N TRP A 536 23.99 -0.44 -17.52
CA TRP A 536 25.25 -1.17 -17.41
C TRP A 536 26.29 -0.69 -18.43
N LYS A 537 25.91 -0.55 -19.70
CA LYS A 537 26.81 -0.09 -20.77
C LYS A 537 27.30 1.34 -20.56
N ALA A 538 26.43 2.22 -20.08
CA ALA A 538 26.79 3.61 -19.81
C ALA A 538 27.76 3.71 -18.61
N LEU A 539 27.41 3.07 -17.49
CA LEU A 539 28.08 3.27 -16.20
C LEU A 539 29.21 2.28 -15.91
N GLY A 540 29.21 1.11 -16.57
CA GLY A 540 30.05 -0.04 -16.23
C GLY A 540 29.61 -0.78 -14.96
N ARG A 541 28.39 -0.50 -14.49
CA ARG A 541 27.74 -1.10 -13.31
C ARG A 541 26.23 -0.89 -13.38
N LEU A 542 25.49 -1.53 -12.48
CA LEU A 542 24.06 -1.23 -12.31
C LEU A 542 23.87 0.17 -11.71
N TYR A 543 22.85 0.89 -12.21
CA TYR A 543 22.31 2.04 -11.49
C TYR A 543 21.52 1.58 -10.27
N ARG A 544 21.36 2.44 -9.27
CA ARG A 544 20.43 2.26 -8.13
C ARG A 544 19.01 2.60 -8.60
N GLY A 545 18.87 3.79 -9.15
CA GLY A 545 17.66 4.27 -9.80
C GLY A 545 17.85 5.64 -10.44
N ILE A 546 16.82 6.13 -11.12
CA ILE A 546 16.78 7.44 -11.77
C ILE A 546 15.60 8.23 -11.22
N LEU A 547 15.87 9.37 -10.58
CA LEU A 547 14.89 10.11 -9.79
C LEU A 547 15.06 11.63 -9.97
N CYS A 548 13.96 12.38 -9.96
CA CYS A 548 13.99 13.84 -10.07
C CYS A 548 14.77 14.52 -8.91
N PRO A 549 15.34 15.72 -9.15
CA PRO A 549 16.22 16.37 -8.18
C PRO A 549 15.50 17.12 -7.05
N THR A 550 14.17 17.31 -7.12
CA THR A 550 13.45 18.24 -6.21
C THR A 550 12.12 17.68 -5.72
N VAL A 551 11.69 18.10 -4.52
CA VAL A 551 10.40 17.66 -3.93
C VAL A 551 9.20 18.13 -4.74
N ARG A 552 9.29 19.31 -5.38
CA ARG A 552 8.23 19.84 -6.24
C ARG A 552 8.00 18.96 -7.47
N GLN A 553 9.09 18.51 -8.12
CA GLN A 553 8.99 17.56 -9.23
C GLN A 553 8.48 16.20 -8.74
N TYR A 554 8.99 15.70 -7.62
CA TYR A 554 8.58 14.41 -7.08
C TYR A 554 7.07 14.33 -6.76
N ALA A 555 6.48 15.43 -6.29
CA ALA A 555 5.04 15.50 -6.00
C ALA A 555 4.16 15.81 -7.23
N HIS A 556 4.73 15.78 -8.44
CA HIS A 556 4.01 16.04 -9.70
C HIS A 556 2.85 15.05 -9.91
N LEU A 557 1.76 15.55 -10.50
CA LEU A 557 0.56 14.80 -10.85
C LEU A 557 0.13 15.21 -12.25
N GLY A 558 -0.34 14.25 -13.06
CA GLY A 558 -0.70 14.48 -14.46
C GLY A 558 0.40 14.01 -15.41
N ASP A 559 0.41 14.51 -16.64
CA ASP A 559 1.23 13.99 -17.75
C ASP A 559 2.73 13.94 -17.42
N ALA A 560 3.32 12.76 -17.57
CA ALA A 560 4.74 12.47 -17.32
C ALA A 560 5.68 13.31 -18.20
N SER A 561 5.24 13.72 -19.39
CA SER A 561 5.99 14.60 -20.28
C SER A 561 6.17 16.01 -19.73
N ALA A 562 5.36 16.46 -18.78
CA ALA A 562 5.54 17.76 -18.14
C ALA A 562 6.46 17.72 -16.90
N HIS A 563 7.06 16.56 -16.60
CA HIS A 563 7.89 16.37 -15.41
C HIS A 563 9.28 17.04 -15.54
N THR A 564 9.77 17.16 -16.77
CA THR A 564 11.02 17.83 -17.15
C THR A 564 10.81 18.68 -18.42
N ASP A 565 11.80 19.50 -18.79
CA ASP A 565 11.77 20.36 -19.98
C ASP A 565 12.25 19.68 -21.28
N HIS A 566 12.74 18.43 -21.20
CA HIS A 566 13.31 17.63 -22.31
C HIS A 566 14.58 18.21 -22.93
N VAL A 567 15.25 19.12 -22.23
CA VAL A 567 16.51 19.72 -22.67
C VAL A 567 17.64 19.20 -21.78
N SER A 568 18.37 18.19 -22.27
CA SER A 568 19.48 17.62 -21.51
C SER A 568 20.50 18.66 -21.04
N GLY A 569 20.85 18.57 -19.76
CA GLY A 569 21.88 19.36 -19.10
C GLY A 569 21.33 20.46 -18.20
N THR A 570 20.02 20.53 -18.04
CA THR A 570 19.31 21.52 -17.22
C THR A 570 19.22 21.06 -15.75
N ALA A 571 18.60 21.90 -14.92
CA ALA A 571 18.55 21.69 -13.47
C ALA A 571 17.43 20.73 -13.03
N ASP A 572 16.45 20.49 -13.90
CA ASP A 572 15.29 19.62 -13.66
C ASP A 572 15.50 18.19 -14.19
N ASP A 573 16.52 17.95 -15.04
CA ASP A 573 17.01 16.62 -15.41
C ASP A 573 17.02 15.66 -14.20
N ARG A 574 16.45 14.47 -14.39
CA ARG A 574 16.51 13.42 -13.37
C ARG A 574 17.96 12.97 -13.13
N TRP A 575 18.20 12.50 -11.92
CA TRP A 575 19.51 12.03 -11.49
C TRP A 575 19.59 10.52 -11.49
N VAL A 576 20.64 9.99 -12.12
CA VAL A 576 21.02 8.59 -11.97
C VAL A 576 21.89 8.41 -10.74
N PHE A 577 21.46 7.52 -9.87
CA PHE A 577 22.19 7.13 -8.66
C PHE A 577 22.91 5.81 -8.89
N THR A 578 24.01 5.60 -8.18
CA THR A 578 24.70 4.31 -8.11
C THR A 578 24.87 3.90 -6.66
N GLU A 579 25.07 2.61 -6.44
CA GLU A 579 25.31 2.07 -5.11
C GLU A 579 26.22 0.85 -5.18
N ASP A 580 26.81 0.51 -4.04
CA ASP A 580 27.52 -0.75 -3.83
C ASP A 580 26.64 -1.69 -2.99
N ASN A 581 25.77 -2.46 -3.65
CA ASN A 581 24.83 -3.38 -3.01
C ASN A 581 24.94 -4.79 -3.61
N PRO A 582 25.76 -5.68 -3.00
CA PRO A 582 26.00 -7.01 -3.56
C PRO A 582 24.75 -7.89 -3.63
N GLY A 583 23.78 -7.69 -2.73
CA GLY A 583 22.55 -8.48 -2.77
C GLY A 583 21.68 -8.15 -3.97
N ARG A 584 21.52 -6.86 -4.28
CA ARG A 584 20.77 -6.39 -5.46
C ARG A 584 21.49 -6.75 -6.75
N GLU A 585 22.80 -6.59 -6.80
CA GLU A 585 23.61 -7.02 -7.94
C GLU A 585 23.37 -8.50 -8.29
N LEU A 586 23.41 -9.39 -7.29
CA LEU A 586 23.17 -10.82 -7.52
C LEU A 586 21.71 -11.16 -7.81
N GLN A 587 20.77 -10.38 -7.26
CA GLN A 587 19.36 -10.53 -7.59
C GLN A 587 19.09 -10.19 -9.06
N VAL A 588 19.61 -9.04 -9.53
CA VAL A 588 19.54 -8.63 -10.94
C VAL A 588 20.28 -9.63 -11.84
N ALA A 589 21.40 -10.19 -11.39
CA ALA A 589 22.10 -11.24 -12.15
C ALA A 589 21.21 -12.48 -12.38
N ALA A 590 20.49 -12.94 -11.36
CA ALA A 590 19.53 -14.05 -11.51
C ALA A 590 18.44 -13.72 -12.53
N TRP A 591 17.86 -12.52 -12.41
CA TRP A 591 16.79 -12.05 -13.27
C TRP A 591 17.22 -11.89 -14.73
N LEU A 592 18.37 -11.25 -14.99
CA LEU A 592 18.93 -11.11 -16.34
C LEU A 592 19.26 -12.46 -16.98
N ALA A 593 19.73 -13.45 -16.20
CA ALA A 593 19.94 -14.80 -16.71
C ALA A 593 18.61 -15.47 -17.15
N GLY A 594 17.52 -15.28 -16.38
CA GLY A 594 16.18 -15.70 -16.76
C GLY A 594 15.65 -15.01 -18.02
N ILE A 595 15.71 -13.68 -18.05
CA ILE A 595 15.31 -12.82 -19.17
C ILE A 595 16.04 -13.23 -20.45
N SER A 596 17.35 -13.48 -20.37
CA SER A 596 18.17 -13.86 -21.52
C SER A 596 17.69 -15.12 -22.25
N ARG A 597 17.03 -16.05 -21.55
CA ARG A 597 16.54 -17.29 -22.20
C ARG A 597 15.34 -17.01 -23.09
N VAL A 598 14.46 -16.11 -22.66
CA VAL A 598 13.18 -15.83 -23.29
C VAL A 598 13.31 -14.79 -24.40
N LEU A 599 14.29 -13.88 -24.30
CA LEU A 599 14.59 -12.93 -25.37
C LEU A 599 15.28 -13.55 -26.60
N LYS A 600 15.82 -14.77 -26.50
CA LYS A 600 16.41 -15.46 -27.67
C LYS A 600 15.35 -15.66 -28.76
N GLY A 601 15.71 -15.31 -29.99
CA GLY A 601 14.80 -15.32 -31.14
C GLY A 601 13.84 -14.13 -31.22
N HIS A 602 13.75 -13.30 -30.18
CA HIS A 602 13.02 -12.03 -30.18
C HIS A 602 13.98 -10.85 -30.37
N ASN A 603 14.99 -10.75 -29.48
CA ASN A 603 16.09 -9.80 -29.56
C ASN A 603 17.39 -10.47 -29.09
N ASP A 604 18.10 -11.11 -30.02
CA ASP A 604 19.30 -11.92 -29.72
C ASP A 604 20.46 -11.10 -29.13
N THR A 605 20.60 -9.84 -29.55
CA THR A 605 21.64 -8.94 -29.03
C THR A 605 21.37 -8.63 -27.55
N LEU A 606 20.14 -8.22 -27.23
CA LEU A 606 19.76 -7.90 -25.86
C LEU A 606 19.80 -9.14 -24.97
N ALA A 607 19.40 -10.31 -25.49
CA ALA A 607 19.54 -11.58 -24.80
C ALA A 607 21.00 -11.90 -24.45
N ALA A 608 21.92 -11.70 -25.39
CA ALA A 608 23.36 -11.90 -25.16
C ALA A 608 23.90 -10.93 -24.12
N ASP A 609 23.56 -9.64 -24.22
CA ASP A 609 23.96 -8.62 -23.24
C ASP A 609 23.49 -8.97 -21.82
N CYS A 610 22.22 -9.36 -21.66
CA CYS A 610 21.66 -9.77 -20.37
C CYS A 610 22.46 -10.92 -19.76
N LEU A 611 22.78 -11.95 -20.56
CA LEU A 611 23.53 -13.11 -20.10
C LEU A 611 24.97 -12.74 -19.71
N GLU A 612 25.64 -11.90 -20.50
CA GLU A 612 27.01 -11.46 -20.20
C GLU A 612 27.07 -10.66 -18.89
N ILE A 613 26.13 -9.73 -18.69
CA ILE A 613 26.03 -8.95 -17.45
C ILE A 613 25.77 -9.88 -16.26
N ALA A 614 24.84 -10.82 -16.39
CA ALA A 614 24.55 -11.79 -15.33
C ALA A 614 25.79 -12.63 -14.94
N ARG A 615 26.56 -13.10 -15.93
CA ARG A 615 27.81 -13.84 -15.69
C ARG A 615 28.84 -12.98 -14.97
N GLU A 616 29.01 -11.73 -15.40
CA GLU A 616 30.00 -10.83 -14.82
C GLU A 616 29.62 -10.45 -13.39
N LEU A 617 28.37 -10.06 -13.13
CA LEU A 617 27.86 -9.80 -11.77
C LEU A 617 28.07 -11.00 -10.85
N PHE A 618 27.71 -12.22 -11.28
CA PHE A 618 27.93 -13.42 -10.48
C PHE A 618 29.41 -13.61 -10.09
N LYS A 619 30.31 -13.30 -11.02
CA LYS A 619 31.77 -13.45 -10.86
C LYS A 619 32.36 -12.38 -9.95
N ILE A 620 32.02 -11.10 -10.15
CA ILE A 620 32.65 -9.98 -9.46
C ILE A 620 32.00 -9.63 -8.12
N THR A 621 30.71 -9.94 -7.95
CA THR A 621 29.99 -9.54 -6.74
C THR A 621 30.39 -10.39 -5.55
N ARG A 622 30.81 -9.68 -4.50
CA ARG A 622 31.21 -10.26 -3.22
C ARG A 622 30.03 -10.94 -2.52
N CYS A 623 30.35 -11.90 -1.64
CA CYS A 623 29.36 -12.70 -0.94
C CYS A 623 29.73 -12.80 0.53
N ASP A 624 29.27 -11.83 1.31
CA ASP A 624 29.80 -11.58 2.65
C ASP A 624 28.90 -12.09 3.77
N ASN A 625 27.68 -12.54 3.46
CA ASN A 625 26.72 -13.07 4.44
C ASN A 625 25.71 -14.03 3.80
N ASN A 626 24.91 -14.70 4.65
CA ASN A 626 23.93 -15.70 4.22
C ASN A 626 22.81 -15.17 3.32
N TRP A 627 22.40 -13.91 3.51
CA TRP A 627 21.39 -13.30 2.65
C TRP A 627 21.92 -13.11 1.22
N ILE A 628 23.15 -12.60 1.09
CA ILE A 628 23.84 -12.48 -0.20
C ILE A 628 24.11 -13.87 -0.81
N LEU A 629 24.47 -14.87 0.01
CA LEU A 629 24.65 -16.23 -0.48
C LEU A 629 23.34 -16.81 -1.05
N THR A 630 22.20 -16.52 -0.43
CA THR A 630 20.89 -16.93 -0.95
C THR A 630 20.63 -16.36 -2.34
N THR A 631 20.88 -15.06 -2.56
CA THR A 631 20.73 -14.45 -3.88
C THR A 631 21.77 -14.95 -4.88
N LYS A 632 23.01 -15.22 -4.44
CA LYS A 632 24.05 -15.84 -5.28
C LYS A 632 23.67 -17.26 -5.72
N VAL A 633 23.04 -18.05 -4.85
CA VAL A 633 22.52 -19.38 -5.23
C VAL A 633 21.42 -19.23 -6.28
N HIS A 634 20.48 -18.28 -6.11
CA HIS A 634 19.45 -18.01 -7.13
C HIS A 634 20.08 -17.63 -8.49
N ALA A 635 21.08 -16.74 -8.48
CA ALA A 635 21.82 -16.37 -9.70
C ALA A 635 22.51 -17.58 -10.35
N ALA A 636 23.15 -18.45 -9.57
CA ALA A 636 23.76 -19.67 -10.10
C ALA A 636 22.72 -20.63 -10.69
N VAL A 637 21.53 -20.73 -10.09
CA VAL A 637 20.43 -21.53 -10.64
C VAL A 637 20.02 -21.01 -12.01
N GLU A 638 19.70 -19.72 -12.13
CA GLU A 638 19.26 -19.14 -13.39
C GLU A 638 20.35 -19.16 -14.47
N LEU A 639 21.62 -18.93 -14.09
CA LEU A 639 22.77 -19.07 -14.99
C LEU A 639 22.96 -20.52 -15.45
N TYR A 640 22.81 -21.51 -14.57
CA TYR A 640 22.84 -22.91 -14.96
C TYR A 640 21.69 -23.25 -15.93
N LEU A 641 20.48 -22.78 -15.66
CA LEU A 641 19.33 -22.98 -16.54
C LEU A 641 19.58 -22.37 -17.92
N ALA A 642 20.21 -21.19 -18.00
CA ALA A 642 20.52 -20.49 -19.25
C ALA A 642 21.69 -21.07 -20.06
N THR A 643 22.69 -21.65 -19.39
CA THR A 643 23.99 -21.99 -20.01
C THR A 643 24.34 -23.47 -19.98
N LYS A 644 23.80 -24.23 -19.01
CA LYS A 644 24.20 -25.60 -18.66
C LYS A 644 25.67 -25.76 -18.27
N GLU A 645 26.38 -24.67 -17.95
CA GLU A 645 27.79 -24.73 -17.57
C GLU A 645 27.99 -25.42 -16.21
N ALA A 646 29.02 -26.27 -16.13
CA ALA A 646 29.32 -27.07 -14.95
C ALA A 646 29.66 -26.21 -13.71
N GLY A 647 30.28 -25.04 -13.90
CA GLY A 647 30.67 -24.17 -12.79
C GLY A 647 29.48 -23.72 -11.93
N TYR A 648 28.37 -23.33 -12.56
CA TYR A 648 27.15 -22.93 -11.85
C TYR A 648 26.46 -24.13 -11.20
N ARG A 649 26.39 -25.26 -11.91
CA ARG A 649 25.87 -26.53 -11.36
C ARG A 649 26.62 -26.93 -10.09
N ASP A 650 27.94 -26.98 -10.17
CA ASP A 650 28.80 -27.46 -9.09
C ASP A 650 28.76 -26.51 -7.90
N PHE A 651 28.64 -25.19 -8.14
CA PHE A 651 28.41 -24.21 -7.09
C PHE A 651 27.12 -24.50 -6.30
N VAL A 652 25.98 -24.69 -6.98
CA VAL A 652 24.69 -24.95 -6.30
C VAL A 652 24.74 -26.27 -5.53
N LEU A 653 25.32 -27.33 -6.13
CA LEU A 653 25.49 -28.63 -5.45
C LEU A 653 26.37 -28.53 -4.19
N GLN A 654 27.42 -27.71 -4.22
CA GLN A 654 28.26 -27.46 -3.04
C GLN A 654 27.50 -26.73 -1.92
N GLN A 655 26.48 -25.94 -2.24
CA GLN A 655 25.65 -25.24 -1.26
C GLN A 655 24.48 -26.08 -0.70
N GLN A 656 24.40 -27.38 -0.99
CA GLN A 656 23.27 -28.23 -0.58
C GLN A 656 22.90 -28.09 0.91
N ASP A 657 23.88 -28.13 1.82
CA ASP A 657 23.63 -28.04 3.26
C ASP A 657 23.12 -26.64 3.67
N PHE A 658 23.63 -25.59 3.02
CA PHE A 658 23.17 -24.22 3.22
C PHE A 658 21.72 -24.07 2.75
N ILE A 659 21.41 -24.56 1.55
CA ILE A 659 20.07 -24.54 0.97
C ILE A 659 19.08 -25.26 1.88
N CYS A 660 19.41 -26.48 2.33
CA CYS A 660 18.54 -27.25 3.23
C CYS A 660 18.27 -26.51 4.55
N LYS A 661 19.27 -25.83 5.13
CA LYS A 661 19.11 -25.05 6.37
C LYS A 661 18.32 -23.75 6.20
N ASN A 662 18.26 -23.22 4.98
CA ASN A 662 17.57 -21.98 4.63
C ASN A 662 16.45 -22.25 3.62
N ILE A 663 15.77 -23.40 3.77
CA ILE A 663 14.76 -23.85 2.80
C ILE A 663 13.58 -22.90 2.70
N ARG A 664 13.28 -22.15 3.78
CA ARG A 664 12.24 -21.12 3.79
C ARG A 664 12.50 -20.00 2.79
N GLN A 665 13.77 -19.67 2.54
CA GLN A 665 14.19 -18.60 1.63
C GLN A 665 14.59 -19.11 0.24
N THR A 666 15.08 -20.36 0.16
CA THR A 666 15.63 -20.94 -1.09
C THR A 666 14.67 -21.88 -1.82
N GLY A 667 13.66 -22.42 -1.12
CA GLY A 667 12.82 -23.49 -1.63
C GLY A 667 12.04 -23.12 -2.90
N TRP A 668 11.59 -21.85 -3.00
CA TRP A 668 10.74 -21.41 -4.10
C TRP A 668 11.44 -21.51 -5.46
N PHE A 669 12.73 -21.20 -5.57
CA PHE A 669 13.46 -21.29 -6.85
C PHE A 669 14.23 -22.61 -7.03
N ILE A 670 14.58 -23.31 -5.95
CA ILE A 670 15.50 -24.46 -6.05
C ILE A 670 14.90 -25.67 -6.76
N GLY A 671 13.57 -25.78 -6.79
CA GLY A 671 12.88 -26.85 -7.51
C GLY A 671 13.23 -26.92 -9.00
N ARG A 672 13.42 -25.76 -9.63
CA ARG A 672 13.83 -25.68 -11.04
C ARG A 672 15.23 -26.27 -11.25
N PHE A 673 16.15 -25.99 -10.33
CA PHE A 673 17.49 -26.56 -10.37
C PHE A 673 17.46 -28.07 -10.14
N ASP A 674 16.71 -28.53 -9.14
CA ASP A 674 16.60 -29.95 -8.80
C ASP A 674 16.14 -30.78 -10.00
N GLN A 675 15.07 -30.34 -10.66
CA GLN A 675 14.56 -30.97 -11.89
C GLN A 675 15.57 -30.92 -13.03
N ALA A 676 16.22 -29.77 -13.26
CA ALA A 676 17.15 -29.59 -14.38
C ALA A 676 18.47 -30.37 -14.21
N VAL A 677 18.96 -30.53 -12.97
CA VAL A 677 20.24 -31.21 -12.71
C VAL A 677 20.08 -32.73 -12.58
N GLY A 678 18.91 -33.22 -12.14
CA GLY A 678 18.64 -34.65 -12.00
C GLY A 678 19.55 -35.38 -11.00
N ASN A 679 20.07 -34.68 -9.98
CA ASN A 679 21.01 -35.25 -9.01
C ASN A 679 20.26 -35.90 -7.85
N VAL A 680 20.19 -37.24 -7.84
CA VAL A 680 19.44 -38.04 -6.85
C VAL A 680 19.78 -37.70 -5.39
N ARG A 681 21.06 -37.42 -5.08
CA ARG A 681 21.49 -37.07 -3.71
C ARG A 681 20.93 -35.70 -3.31
N PHE A 682 21.03 -34.74 -4.21
CA PHE A 682 20.51 -33.40 -4.02
C PHE A 682 18.98 -33.42 -3.87
N SER A 683 18.26 -34.06 -4.79
CA SER A 683 16.79 -34.16 -4.75
C SER A 683 16.30 -34.77 -3.44
N LYS A 684 16.97 -35.83 -2.95
CA LYS A 684 16.63 -36.45 -1.67
C LYS A 684 16.87 -35.51 -0.48
N ALA A 685 17.94 -34.70 -0.51
CA ALA A 685 18.23 -33.75 0.54
C ALA A 685 17.21 -32.60 0.56
N ILE A 686 16.89 -32.03 -0.60
CA ILE A 686 15.87 -30.97 -0.73
C ILE A 686 14.51 -31.47 -0.28
N ARG A 687 14.05 -32.63 -0.79
CA ARG A 687 12.77 -33.22 -0.37
C ARG A 687 12.67 -33.47 1.14
N LYS A 688 13.79 -33.77 1.80
CA LYS A 688 13.83 -33.92 3.26
C LYS A 688 13.68 -32.58 4.01
N ALA A 689 14.09 -31.46 3.42
CA ALA A 689 13.99 -30.13 4.02
C ALA A 689 12.62 -29.45 3.77
N LEU A 690 11.97 -29.73 2.63
CA LEU A 690 10.69 -29.11 2.24
C LEU A 690 9.55 -29.16 3.28
N PRO A 691 9.40 -30.20 4.14
CA PRO A 691 8.36 -30.20 5.18
C PRO A 691 8.42 -28.98 6.11
N GLU A 692 9.60 -28.40 6.37
CA GLU A 692 9.70 -27.19 7.18
C GLU A 692 9.06 -25.98 6.47
N LEU A 693 9.28 -25.84 5.16
CA LEU A 693 8.69 -24.79 4.35
C LEU A 693 7.17 -24.99 4.20
N GLN A 694 6.73 -26.24 4.01
CA GLN A 694 5.30 -26.58 3.98
C GLN A 694 4.59 -26.19 5.30
N ALA A 695 5.21 -26.50 6.45
CA ALA A 695 4.68 -26.15 7.76
C ALA A 695 4.55 -24.63 7.97
N MET A 696 5.49 -23.84 7.43
CA MET A 696 5.40 -22.37 7.47
C MET A 696 4.16 -21.86 6.72
N TYR A 697 3.89 -22.37 5.51
CA TYR A 697 2.68 -22.00 4.76
C TYR A 697 1.40 -22.42 5.48
N GLN A 698 1.36 -23.64 6.03
CA GLN A 698 0.21 -24.12 6.81
C GLN A 698 -0.06 -23.25 8.05
N GLU A 699 0.99 -22.86 8.78
CA GLU A 699 0.88 -21.95 9.91
C GLU A 699 0.27 -20.61 9.48
N TYR A 700 0.75 -20.02 8.38
CA TYR A 700 0.26 -18.74 7.87
C TYR A 700 -1.20 -18.82 7.43
N SER A 701 -1.55 -19.84 6.65
CA SER A 701 -2.93 -20.06 6.19
C SER A 701 -3.91 -20.29 7.33
N SER A 702 -3.46 -20.86 8.46
CA SER A 702 -4.33 -21.16 9.62
C SER A 702 -4.69 -19.92 10.46
N LYS A 703 -3.92 -18.82 10.33
CA LYS A 703 -4.09 -17.62 11.16
C LYS A 703 -5.10 -16.62 10.60
N THR A 704 -5.66 -16.87 9.42
CA THR A 704 -6.65 -16.00 8.78
C THR A 704 -7.82 -16.83 8.21
N PRO A 705 -9.00 -16.23 8.04
CA PRO A 705 -10.12 -16.89 7.39
C PRO A 705 -9.93 -17.06 5.87
N TYR A 706 -8.85 -16.51 5.31
CA TYR A 706 -8.59 -16.42 3.86
C TYR A 706 -7.64 -17.51 3.35
N GLY A 707 -6.99 -18.27 4.23
CA GLY A 707 -6.04 -19.31 3.82
C GLY A 707 -4.72 -18.76 3.26
N VAL A 708 -4.45 -17.47 3.46
CA VAL A 708 -3.19 -16.77 3.17
C VAL A 708 -2.79 -15.90 4.38
N PRO A 709 -1.51 -15.55 4.59
CA PRO A 709 -1.13 -14.68 5.69
C PRO A 709 -1.82 -13.32 5.61
N HIS A 710 -2.00 -12.69 6.76
CA HIS A 710 -2.35 -11.27 6.84
C HIS A 710 -1.06 -10.45 6.93
N ASP A 711 -1.00 -9.33 6.22
CA ASP A 711 0.18 -8.47 6.22
C ASP A 711 0.51 -7.94 7.64
N ARG A 712 1.79 -7.90 7.99
CA ARG A 712 2.25 -7.61 9.36
C ARG A 712 2.54 -6.11 9.60
N GLY A 713 2.35 -5.26 8.60
CA GLY A 713 2.78 -3.86 8.60
C GLY A 713 1.79 -2.87 9.22
N ASN A 714 2.31 -1.70 9.62
CA ASN A 714 1.55 -0.43 9.72
C ASN A 714 2.12 0.63 8.76
N ARG A 715 3.03 0.22 7.87
CA ARG A 715 3.82 1.05 6.94
C ARG A 715 3.92 0.41 5.55
N SER A 716 3.36 -0.77 5.42
CA SER A 716 3.25 -1.60 4.21
C SER A 716 1.94 -2.39 4.36
N SER A 717 1.55 -3.03 3.27
CA SER A 717 0.16 -3.09 2.83
C SER A 717 -0.44 -4.50 2.72
N GLY A 718 -1.77 -4.56 2.83
CA GLY A 718 -2.57 -5.77 3.02
C GLY A 718 -2.37 -6.93 2.04
N SER A 719 -1.90 -6.69 0.83
CA SER A 719 -1.80 -7.71 -0.23
C SER A 719 -0.38 -8.11 -0.62
N TRP A 720 0.67 -7.37 -0.25
CA TRP A 720 2.04 -7.65 -0.72
C TRP A 720 2.56 -9.03 -0.29
N GLU A 721 2.44 -9.36 1.00
CA GLU A 721 2.88 -10.66 1.52
C GLU A 721 2.07 -11.84 0.95
N PRO A 722 0.71 -11.80 0.91
CA PRO A 722 -0.10 -12.80 0.21
C PRO A 722 0.33 -13.06 -1.23
N GLN A 723 0.59 -12.01 -2.01
CA GLN A 723 0.95 -12.12 -3.42
C GLN A 723 2.34 -12.70 -3.62
N HIS A 724 3.35 -12.16 -2.92
CA HIS A 724 4.73 -12.64 -3.01
C HIS A 724 4.81 -14.14 -2.68
N LEU A 725 4.13 -14.54 -1.61
CA LEU A 725 4.10 -15.93 -1.18
C LEU A 725 3.29 -16.81 -2.14
N GLY A 726 2.19 -16.31 -2.71
CA GLY A 726 1.43 -17.03 -3.74
C GLY A 726 2.23 -17.26 -5.03
N TYR A 727 2.97 -16.25 -5.49
CA TYR A 727 3.90 -16.35 -6.62
C TYR A 727 4.99 -17.40 -6.36
N ASN A 728 5.63 -17.34 -5.19
CA ASN A 728 6.63 -18.35 -4.79
C ASN A 728 6.02 -19.76 -4.69
N TYR A 729 4.78 -19.87 -4.23
CA TYR A 729 4.07 -21.15 -4.13
C TYR A 729 3.81 -21.79 -5.50
N CYS A 730 3.63 -20.99 -6.56
CA CYS A 730 3.48 -21.51 -7.93
C CYS A 730 4.68 -22.35 -8.35
N TYR A 731 5.91 -21.94 -8.02
CA TYR A 731 7.12 -22.71 -8.32
C TYR A 731 7.24 -23.96 -7.45
N LEU A 732 6.84 -23.89 -6.18
CA LEU A 732 6.83 -25.04 -5.27
C LEU A 732 5.86 -26.11 -5.73
N HIS A 733 4.65 -25.71 -6.14
CA HIS A 733 3.65 -26.61 -6.70
C HIS A 733 4.16 -27.26 -7.98
N ALA A 734 4.68 -26.48 -8.93
CA ALA A 734 5.20 -27.00 -10.20
C ALA A 734 6.38 -27.98 -10.01
N ALA A 735 7.21 -27.78 -8.98
CA ALA A 735 8.35 -28.66 -8.71
C ALA A 735 8.00 -29.90 -7.87
N TYR A 736 7.07 -29.75 -6.92
CA TYR A 736 6.77 -30.74 -5.88
C TYR A 736 5.25 -30.83 -5.60
N PRO A 737 4.42 -31.20 -6.59
CA PRO A 737 2.96 -31.17 -6.47
C PRO A 737 2.41 -32.16 -5.42
N ASP A 738 3.19 -33.18 -5.04
CA ASP A 738 2.85 -34.12 -3.98
C ASP A 738 2.96 -33.52 -2.56
N LEU A 739 3.73 -32.43 -2.39
CA LEU A 739 3.91 -31.73 -1.12
C LEU A 739 3.17 -30.39 -1.08
N PHE A 740 3.04 -29.71 -2.21
CA PHE A 740 2.46 -28.36 -2.28
C PHE A 740 1.22 -28.39 -3.16
N THR A 741 0.05 -28.56 -2.56
CA THR A 741 -1.26 -28.58 -3.25
C THR A 741 -1.67 -27.17 -3.70
N PRO A 742 -2.41 -27.01 -4.82
CA PRO A 742 -2.62 -25.72 -5.45
C PRO A 742 -3.55 -24.77 -4.68
N ASP A 743 -4.26 -25.23 -3.63
CA ASP A 743 -5.20 -24.43 -2.83
C ASP A 743 -4.62 -23.08 -2.35
N TYR A 744 -3.33 -23.03 -2.02
CA TYR A 744 -2.70 -21.78 -1.57
C TYR A 744 -2.64 -20.73 -2.69
N ILE A 745 -2.39 -21.15 -3.93
CA ILE A 745 -2.38 -20.27 -5.12
C ILE A 745 -3.77 -19.71 -5.35
N PHE A 746 -4.79 -20.57 -5.31
CA PHE A 746 -6.18 -20.15 -5.48
C PHE A 746 -6.62 -19.16 -4.41
N ASN A 747 -6.27 -19.40 -3.14
CA ASN A 747 -6.59 -18.47 -2.05
C ASN A 747 -5.89 -17.11 -2.24
N ALA A 748 -4.64 -17.08 -2.71
CA ALA A 748 -3.93 -15.82 -2.98
C ALA A 748 -4.59 -15.03 -4.12
N VAL A 749 -5.00 -15.70 -5.20
CA VAL A 749 -5.77 -15.08 -6.30
C VAL A 749 -7.10 -14.52 -5.77
N GLN A 750 -7.84 -15.31 -4.98
CA GLN A 750 -9.15 -14.86 -4.46
C GLN A 750 -9.03 -13.73 -3.44
N TYR A 751 -7.95 -13.68 -2.66
CA TYR A 751 -7.68 -12.58 -1.75
C TYR A 751 -7.59 -11.24 -2.49
N LEU A 752 -6.92 -11.23 -3.66
CA LEU A 752 -6.86 -10.06 -4.53
C LEU A 752 -8.18 -9.73 -5.23
N LEU A 753 -9.05 -10.72 -5.40
CA LEU A 753 -10.35 -10.59 -6.06
C LEU A 753 -11.50 -10.41 -5.05
N GLY A 754 -11.27 -9.71 -3.94
CA GLY A 754 -12.33 -9.27 -3.03
C GLY A 754 -12.60 -10.16 -1.82
N MET A 755 -11.81 -11.21 -1.59
CA MET A 755 -11.86 -12.03 -0.37
C MET A 755 -10.80 -11.59 0.64
N HIS A 756 -10.95 -10.40 1.19
CA HIS A 756 -10.03 -9.78 2.14
C HIS A 756 -10.81 -9.07 3.27
N PRO A 757 -10.18 -8.75 4.41
CA PRO A 757 -10.91 -8.29 5.59
C PRO A 757 -11.50 -6.89 5.44
N GLY A 758 -12.62 -6.67 6.12
CA GLY A 758 -13.37 -5.43 6.11
C GLY A 758 -14.52 -5.41 5.09
N ARG A 759 -15.30 -4.34 5.19
CA ARG A 759 -16.52 -4.10 4.38
C ARG A 759 -16.28 -3.85 2.90
N ASN A 760 -15.08 -3.40 2.53
CA ASN A 760 -14.77 -3.15 1.15
C ASN A 760 -14.43 -4.48 0.50
N GLN A 761 -15.16 -4.87 -0.55
CA GLN A 761 -14.95 -6.15 -1.24
C GLN A 761 -14.33 -5.95 -2.63
N ALA A 762 -13.87 -4.74 -2.95
CA ALA A 762 -13.28 -4.44 -4.24
C ALA A 762 -12.09 -5.36 -4.53
N ALA A 763 -11.97 -5.80 -5.78
CA ALA A 763 -10.73 -6.35 -6.27
C ALA A 763 -9.61 -5.31 -6.15
N PHE A 764 -8.45 -5.74 -5.69
CA PHE A 764 -7.25 -4.91 -5.63
C PHE A 764 -6.63 -4.71 -7.01
N VAL A 765 -6.92 -5.60 -7.96
CA VAL A 765 -6.53 -5.47 -9.37
C VAL A 765 -7.54 -4.56 -10.05
N THR A 766 -7.08 -3.36 -10.44
CA THR A 766 -7.98 -2.31 -10.88
C THR A 766 -8.58 -2.57 -12.26
N GLY A 767 -9.89 -2.36 -12.42
CA GLY A 767 -10.62 -2.68 -13.64
C GLY A 767 -11.04 -4.14 -13.78
N VAL A 768 -10.79 -5.00 -12.79
CA VAL A 768 -11.09 -6.44 -12.83
C VAL A 768 -12.19 -6.80 -11.83
N GLY A 769 -13.17 -7.60 -12.26
CA GLY A 769 -14.27 -8.10 -11.42
C GLY A 769 -15.48 -7.16 -11.32
N ALA A 770 -16.51 -7.60 -10.60
CA ALA A 770 -17.80 -6.89 -10.47
C ALA A 770 -17.68 -5.58 -9.66
N GLU A 771 -16.86 -5.58 -8.61
CA GLU A 771 -16.40 -4.39 -7.90
C GLU A 771 -14.87 -4.36 -7.86
N THR A 772 -14.30 -3.20 -8.14
CA THR A 772 -12.85 -2.97 -8.22
C THR A 772 -12.52 -1.65 -7.52
N MET A 773 -11.27 -1.48 -7.10
CA MET A 773 -10.79 -0.18 -6.68
C MET A 773 -10.88 0.78 -7.88
N LYS A 774 -11.62 1.89 -7.72
CA LYS A 774 -11.94 2.87 -8.77
C LYS A 774 -11.14 4.17 -8.65
N ALA A 775 -10.42 4.35 -7.56
CA ALA A 775 -9.53 5.47 -7.33
C ALA A 775 -8.30 4.92 -6.61
N ALA A 776 -7.18 4.87 -7.30
CA ALA A 776 -5.93 4.27 -6.82
C ALA A 776 -4.80 5.31 -6.81
N TYR A 777 -3.71 5.00 -6.11
CA TYR A 777 -2.53 5.84 -6.08
C TYR A 777 -1.66 5.49 -7.29
N GLY A 778 -2.05 6.02 -8.44
CA GLY A 778 -1.27 6.02 -9.68
C GLY A 778 -1.02 7.44 -10.17
N VAL A 779 -0.37 7.59 -11.32
CA VAL A 779 -0.04 8.91 -11.88
C VAL A 779 -1.28 9.79 -12.19
N ASN A 780 -2.45 9.15 -12.37
CA ASN A 780 -3.74 9.80 -12.60
C ASN A 780 -4.61 9.94 -11.33
N ARG A 781 -4.03 9.78 -10.13
CA ARG A 781 -4.77 9.87 -8.85
C ARG A 781 -5.52 11.18 -8.63
N ALA A 782 -5.02 12.28 -9.21
CA ALA A 782 -5.67 13.58 -9.18
C ALA A 782 -7.04 13.59 -9.87
N ASP A 783 -7.24 12.69 -10.83
CA ASP A 783 -8.49 12.54 -11.59
C ASP A 783 -9.51 11.66 -10.87
N TRP A 784 -9.20 11.19 -9.64
CA TRP A 784 -10.02 10.24 -8.88
C TRP A 784 -10.34 8.97 -9.69
N SER A 785 -9.34 8.50 -10.44
CA SER A 785 -9.45 7.36 -11.35
C SER A 785 -8.38 6.30 -11.07
N TYR A 786 -8.27 5.32 -11.96
CA TYR A 786 -7.36 4.19 -11.88
C TYR A 786 -6.71 3.91 -13.25
N ILE A 787 -5.67 3.07 -13.25
CA ILE A 787 -5.05 2.52 -14.47
C ILE A 787 -5.42 1.03 -14.50
N PRO A 788 -6.20 0.55 -15.49
CA PRO A 788 -6.61 -0.85 -15.53
C PRO A 788 -5.41 -1.80 -15.45
N GLY A 789 -5.54 -2.89 -14.69
CA GLY A 789 -4.49 -3.87 -14.46
C GLY A 789 -3.55 -3.53 -13.31
N GLY A 790 -3.52 -2.28 -12.83
CA GLY A 790 -2.69 -1.94 -11.67
C GLY A 790 -3.16 -2.68 -10.42
N VAL A 791 -2.24 -3.33 -9.72
CA VAL A 791 -2.53 -4.09 -8.49
C VAL A 791 -2.25 -3.23 -7.28
N SER A 792 -3.32 -2.91 -6.54
CA SER A 792 -3.21 -2.09 -5.34
C SER A 792 -2.74 -2.89 -4.11
N PRO A 793 -2.11 -2.21 -3.15
CA PRO A 793 -1.72 -2.80 -1.88
C PRO A 793 -2.94 -3.21 -1.02
N GLY A 794 -4.07 -2.53 -1.17
CA GLY A 794 -5.36 -2.94 -0.63
C GLY A 794 -5.56 -2.59 0.85
N THR A 795 -6.41 -3.37 1.51
CA THR A 795 -6.84 -3.14 2.90
C THR A 795 -5.67 -3.02 3.87
N ASN A 796 -5.57 -1.90 4.57
CA ASN A 796 -4.60 -1.65 5.61
C ASN A 796 -5.20 -1.93 7.01
N LEU A 797 -4.35 -2.27 7.99
CA LEU A 797 -4.77 -2.45 9.38
C LEU A 797 -4.56 -1.17 10.19
N ILE A 798 -5.64 -0.43 10.44
CA ILE A 798 -5.64 0.67 11.41
C ILE A 798 -5.61 0.05 12.80
N ARG A 799 -4.47 0.23 13.49
CA ARG A 799 -4.20 -0.56 14.71
C ARG A 799 -5.13 -0.16 15.86
N PRO A 800 -5.50 -1.14 16.71
CA PRO A 800 -4.96 -2.51 16.72
C PRO A 800 -5.70 -3.51 15.82
N ASP A 801 -6.90 -3.20 15.33
CA ASP A 801 -7.82 -4.24 14.84
C ASP A 801 -8.77 -3.84 13.70
N LEU A 802 -8.71 -2.62 13.14
CA LEU A 802 -9.64 -2.18 12.09
C LEU A 802 -9.04 -2.38 10.70
N PRO A 803 -9.48 -3.40 9.93
CA PRO A 803 -9.18 -3.46 8.50
C PRO A 803 -9.94 -2.35 7.76
N GLU A 804 -9.22 -1.54 7.00
CA GLU A 804 -9.77 -0.40 6.27
C GLU A 804 -9.18 -0.29 4.86
N LEU A 805 -10.06 0.02 3.90
CA LEU A 805 -9.69 0.48 2.58
C LEU A 805 -10.56 1.70 2.24
N LEU A 806 -9.97 2.89 2.29
CA LEU A 806 -10.65 4.15 2.04
C LEU A 806 -10.74 4.43 0.54
N HIS A 807 -11.84 5.07 0.15
CA HIS A 807 -11.96 5.65 -1.19
C HIS A 807 -11.28 7.02 -1.26
N PHE A 808 -9.95 7.04 -1.12
CA PHE A 808 -9.12 8.24 -1.18
C PHE A 808 -7.82 7.95 -1.94
N PRO A 809 -7.61 8.49 -3.15
CA PRO A 809 -6.54 8.05 -4.05
C PRO A 809 -5.15 8.58 -3.69
N PHE A 810 -5.00 9.24 -2.52
CA PHE A 810 -3.75 9.80 -2.04
C PHE A 810 -3.13 9.03 -0.87
N LEU A 811 -3.68 7.85 -0.54
CA LEU A 811 -3.09 6.92 0.44
C LEU A 811 -2.28 5.85 -0.28
N TRP A 812 -0.99 6.10 -0.42
CA TRP A 812 -0.10 5.17 -1.11
C TRP A 812 -0.06 3.80 -0.44
N GLN A 813 -0.10 3.74 0.89
CA GLN A 813 -0.12 2.47 1.63
C GLN A 813 -1.37 1.59 1.40
N GLU A 814 -2.43 2.14 0.79
CA GLU A 814 -3.66 1.42 0.43
C GLU A 814 -3.83 1.26 -1.08
N GLY A 815 -3.33 2.22 -1.88
CA GLY A 815 -3.66 2.32 -3.30
C GLY A 815 -2.48 2.33 -4.27
N GLU A 816 -1.22 2.36 -3.81
CA GLU A 816 -0.07 2.55 -4.70
C GLU A 816 0.27 1.33 -5.53
N TYR A 817 0.18 1.50 -6.85
CA TYR A 817 0.73 0.52 -7.77
C TYR A 817 2.25 0.52 -7.66
N CYS A 818 2.88 -0.66 -7.64
CA CYS A 818 4.34 -0.77 -7.67
C CYS A 818 4.77 -1.81 -8.72
N LEU A 819 5.87 -1.55 -9.40
CA LEU A 819 6.57 -2.46 -10.28
C LEU A 819 7.48 -3.40 -9.47
N GLY A 820 8.17 -4.32 -10.14
CA GLY A 820 9.09 -5.27 -9.50
C GLY A 820 8.41 -6.52 -8.96
N GLY A 821 7.21 -6.80 -9.47
CA GLY A 821 6.43 -8.01 -9.24
C GLY A 821 5.07 -7.78 -8.60
N HIS A 822 4.86 -6.69 -7.87
CA HIS A 822 3.51 -6.37 -7.36
C HIS A 822 2.52 -6.16 -8.50
N ALA A 823 2.99 -5.70 -9.65
CA ALA A 823 2.18 -5.46 -10.84
C ALA A 823 1.77 -6.73 -11.60
N THR A 824 2.50 -7.85 -11.54
CA THR A 824 2.23 -9.05 -12.37
C THR A 824 2.32 -10.40 -11.66
N TRP A 825 2.57 -10.43 -10.34
CA TRP A 825 2.39 -11.67 -9.57
C TRP A 825 0.97 -12.19 -9.68
N PHE A 826 -0.03 -11.30 -9.73
CA PHE A 826 -1.41 -11.68 -9.97
C PHE A 826 -1.58 -12.37 -11.33
N MET A 827 -1.13 -11.75 -12.43
CA MET A 827 -1.11 -12.40 -13.75
C MET A 827 -0.50 -13.80 -13.68
N TYR A 828 0.70 -13.91 -13.10
CA TYR A 828 1.42 -15.18 -13.04
C TYR A 828 0.62 -16.25 -12.28
N MET A 829 0.00 -15.89 -11.15
CA MET A 829 -0.83 -16.81 -10.37
C MET A 829 -2.12 -17.21 -11.10
N VAL A 830 -2.72 -16.31 -11.89
CA VAL A 830 -3.89 -16.62 -12.72
C VAL A 830 -3.51 -17.58 -13.85
N LEU A 831 -2.38 -17.35 -14.53
CA LEU A 831 -1.86 -18.25 -15.57
C LEU A 831 -1.51 -19.64 -14.99
N ALA A 832 -0.88 -19.68 -13.81
CA ALA A 832 -0.62 -20.92 -13.10
C ALA A 832 -1.93 -21.65 -12.75
N SER A 833 -2.93 -20.93 -12.23
CA SER A 833 -4.23 -21.49 -11.90
C SER A 833 -4.91 -22.08 -13.14
N ASN A 834 -4.88 -21.37 -14.27
CA ASN A 834 -5.45 -21.85 -15.52
C ASN A 834 -4.78 -23.16 -15.97
N LYS A 835 -3.44 -23.21 -15.96
CA LYS A 835 -2.69 -24.42 -16.32
C LYS A 835 -3.08 -25.60 -15.41
N ILE A 836 -3.08 -25.41 -14.10
CA ILE A 836 -3.39 -26.48 -13.12
C ILE A 836 -4.82 -27.03 -13.32
N LEU A 837 -5.77 -26.15 -13.65
CA LEU A 837 -7.19 -26.48 -13.66
C LEU A 837 -7.71 -26.99 -15.01
N ASN A 838 -7.09 -26.58 -16.12
CA ASN A 838 -7.53 -26.90 -17.49
C ASN A 838 -6.58 -27.83 -18.25
N CYS A 839 -5.29 -27.85 -17.90
CA CYS A 839 -4.32 -28.76 -18.50
C CYS A 839 -4.02 -29.85 -17.47
N ASN A 840 -4.69 -31.01 -17.55
CA ASN A 840 -4.39 -32.17 -16.70
C ASN A 840 -2.87 -32.41 -16.68
N GLU A 841 -2.23 -32.28 -15.52
CA GLU A 841 -0.83 -32.71 -15.31
C GLU A 841 -0.69 -34.23 -15.33
#